data_AF-A0A6B0ZE31-F1
#
_entry.id   AF-A0A6B0ZE31-F1
#
_cell.length_a   1.000
_cell.length_b   1.000
_cell.length_c   1.000
_cell.angle_alpha   90.00
_cell.angle_beta   90.00
_cell.angle_gamma   90.00
#
_symmetry.space_group_name_H-M   'P 1'
#
loop_
_entity.id
_entity.type
_entity.pdbx_description
1 polymer ?
#
loop_
_entity_poly.entity_id
_entity_poly.type
_entity_poly.pdbx_seq_one_letter_code
_entity_poly.pdbx_strand_id
1 'polypeptide(L)'
;MTRRPPAARIRDEARRWLAADPDPDTAAELQRLLDADPVELGRRFTGRLAFGTAGIRGRMGAGPARMNRVLVRIVTSALAQRLSQDGRLDGGVIVGYDARHRSREFAADAARVLAGHGIGVTVLPEPLPTPVLAFAVKHLGAAAGVMVTASHNPRPDNGYKVYWRGGSLLAAPVDSEISRIIEGTAPLAPGDLAPADDPLIVTAGGDVIEAYLEAVVGLLAPAGPRSVRMAYTPLHGVGADTFLRAVSRAGFDPPQVVADQAEPDPEFPTTPFPNPEETGVLDRLLRLAAGAGADVALAHDPDADRLAVAVPTGGRWRLLTGDETGCLLAEHLLRRSSSRGGRRLVINTVVSSRLLPRIAADHGAEWAETLTGFKWIMQAHSQKPGHDLVLGYEDALGYAVGEAVGDKDGIGAALAMAELVANLRAEGRTPVDLLDDLHRRHGAHATGQRSIRFESTSPDDQPMARAMDGLRTTPPPELAGAAVTAVHDLADGSEHLPPAEVVVLELYGAEARVIVRPSGTEPKMKVYAEAVVDVDDAAGGLRSARIEARTRITKLLDAAVRHVADPERHGRDGVTAATETPSTGKTATVIRTTEPPDGSRADGMQRADDLRLVVRCTDLTTLEGDDTPGRIRALCSQALRPDPADPTVGPVAAVCVYPALAPLAAELLADTPVAVASVAGAFPSGLSPLEVKVAEVQAAVAAGATEIDTVLNRSAFLSGHHDEAAAELRALKEAAGRAHFKVILEVCELGTPGAIAEATRLAVDAGADMVKTSTGKGASGASPEAVQVMASTLAAHCAAGGGPVGIKVAGGVRTAADAIGYVDMVRSVLGTEWLTPDRLRFGASSLLASVVAALAAA
;
A
#
# COMPACT_ATOMS: atom_id res chain seq x y z
N MET A 1 11.42 -33.82 37.94
CA MET A 1 11.17 -32.36 37.85
C MET A 1 9.90 -32.14 37.04
N THR A 2 8.79 -31.84 37.71
CA THR A 2 7.48 -31.62 37.08
C THR A 2 7.50 -30.33 36.26
N ARG A 3 7.26 -30.43 34.94
CA ARG A 3 7.10 -29.25 34.06
C ARG A 3 5.91 -28.43 34.57
N ARG A 4 6.15 -27.17 35.00
CA ARG A 4 5.09 -26.23 35.39
C ARG A 4 4.13 -25.99 34.20
N PRO A 5 2.82 -25.74 34.44
CA PRO A 5 1.87 -25.45 33.37
C PRO A 5 2.24 -24.15 32.61
N PRO A 6 1.94 -24.04 31.29
CA PRO A 6 2.33 -22.90 30.45
C PRO A 6 1.94 -21.52 31.02
N ALA A 7 0.75 -21.41 31.60
CA ALA A 7 0.26 -20.16 32.20
C ALA A 7 1.08 -19.71 33.44
N ALA A 8 1.58 -20.65 34.24
CA ALA A 8 2.42 -20.34 35.40
C ALA A 8 3.81 -19.84 34.95
N ARG A 9 4.37 -20.44 33.88
CA ARG A 9 5.64 -19.99 33.28
C ARG A 9 5.53 -18.57 32.73
N ILE A 10 4.46 -18.26 31.98
CA ILE A 10 4.21 -16.93 31.41
C ILE A 10 4.10 -15.88 32.53
N ARG A 11 3.36 -16.16 33.61
CA ARG A 11 3.25 -15.23 34.74
C ARG A 11 4.58 -14.99 35.45
N ASP A 12 5.37 -16.03 35.65
CA ASP A 12 6.70 -15.89 36.26
C ASP A 12 7.65 -15.07 35.38
N GLU A 13 7.59 -15.24 34.06
CA GLU A 13 8.36 -14.46 33.10
C GLU A 13 7.92 -12.99 33.07
N ALA A 14 6.61 -12.74 33.02
CA ALA A 14 6.05 -11.40 33.10
C ALA A 14 6.40 -10.66 34.39
N ARG A 15 6.44 -11.35 35.55
CA ARG A 15 6.91 -10.74 36.81
C ARG A 15 8.39 -10.38 36.78
N ARG A 16 9.24 -11.23 36.17
CA ARG A 16 10.66 -10.90 35.97
C ARG A 16 10.83 -9.71 35.03
N TRP A 17 10.05 -9.65 33.96
CA TRP A 17 10.02 -8.53 33.04
C TRP A 17 9.61 -7.23 33.74
N LEU A 18 8.52 -7.27 34.51
CA LEU A 18 8.02 -6.13 35.29
C LEU A 18 9.08 -5.61 36.27
N ALA A 19 9.78 -6.50 36.97
CA ALA A 19 10.82 -6.10 37.91
C ALA A 19 12.04 -5.43 37.25
N ALA A 20 12.28 -5.70 35.96
CA ALA A 20 13.35 -5.11 35.17
C ALA A 20 12.89 -3.88 34.35
N ASP A 21 11.59 -3.59 34.29
CA ASP A 21 11.04 -2.53 33.43
C ASP A 21 11.29 -1.14 34.03
N PRO A 22 12.14 -0.32 33.40
CA PRO A 22 12.47 1.01 33.91
C PRO A 22 11.41 2.07 33.54
N ASP A 23 10.43 1.75 32.69
CA ASP A 23 9.42 2.69 32.22
C ASP A 23 8.14 2.53 33.07
N PRO A 24 7.70 3.58 33.80
CA PRO A 24 6.52 3.49 34.63
C PRO A 24 5.24 3.20 33.84
N ASP A 25 5.16 3.61 32.58
CA ASP A 25 3.96 3.43 31.75
C ASP A 25 3.80 1.96 31.33
N THR A 26 4.87 1.34 30.84
CA THR A 26 4.84 -0.09 30.46
C THR A 26 4.85 -1.01 31.68
N ALA A 27 5.48 -0.62 32.79
CA ALA A 27 5.37 -1.34 34.05
C ALA A 27 3.91 -1.35 34.57
N ALA A 28 3.23 -0.20 34.57
CA ALA A 28 1.83 -0.11 34.98
C ALA A 28 0.89 -0.85 34.01
N GLU A 29 1.17 -0.81 32.70
CA GLU A 29 0.46 -1.62 31.71
C GLU A 29 0.62 -3.12 32.00
N LEU A 30 1.86 -3.60 32.22
CA LEU A 30 2.14 -5.00 32.50
C LEU A 30 1.50 -5.50 33.80
N GLN A 31 1.52 -4.66 34.84
CA GLN A 31 0.85 -4.97 36.11
C GLN A 31 -0.65 -5.17 35.91
N ARG A 32 -1.32 -4.31 35.13
CA ARG A 32 -2.75 -4.49 34.80
C ARG A 32 -3.03 -5.79 34.05
N LEU A 33 -2.17 -6.18 33.11
CA LEU A 33 -2.31 -7.45 32.38
C LEU A 33 -2.13 -8.66 33.29
N LEU A 34 -1.18 -8.60 34.24
CA LEU A 34 -0.96 -9.64 35.25
C LEU A 34 -2.19 -9.84 36.14
N ASP A 35 -2.87 -8.75 36.50
CA ASP A 35 -4.00 -8.75 37.43
C ASP A 35 -5.32 -9.13 36.76
N ALA A 36 -5.56 -8.68 35.53
CA ALA A 36 -6.90 -8.67 34.93
C ALA A 36 -7.03 -9.33 33.55
N ASP A 37 -5.94 -9.55 32.79
CA ASP A 37 -6.04 -10.02 31.39
C ASP A 37 -5.00 -11.10 31.04
N PRO A 38 -5.23 -12.37 31.45
CA PRO A 38 -4.32 -13.47 31.15
C PRO A 38 -4.25 -13.82 29.66
N VAL A 39 -5.24 -13.42 28.84
CA VAL A 39 -5.27 -13.71 27.40
C VAL A 39 -4.31 -12.79 26.66
N GLU A 40 -4.42 -11.48 26.88
CA GLU A 40 -3.49 -10.52 26.29
C GLU A 40 -2.07 -10.70 26.85
N LEU A 41 -1.93 -11.01 28.15
CA LEU A 41 -0.63 -11.40 28.72
C LEU A 41 -0.02 -12.60 27.96
N GLY A 42 -0.83 -13.63 27.69
CA GLY A 42 -0.42 -14.78 26.88
C GLY A 42 0.05 -14.37 25.49
N ARG A 43 -0.71 -13.52 24.79
CA ARG A 43 -0.34 -13.01 23.46
C ARG A 43 1.00 -12.27 23.47
N ARG A 44 1.28 -11.49 24.51
CA ARG A 44 2.52 -10.70 24.61
C ARG A 44 3.76 -11.49 25.01
N PHE A 45 3.60 -12.66 25.65
CA PHE A 45 4.70 -13.48 26.21
C PHE A 45 4.86 -14.86 25.55
N THR A 46 3.99 -15.23 24.61
CA THR A 46 4.18 -16.48 23.83
C THR A 46 5.24 -16.34 22.74
N GLY A 47 5.53 -15.10 22.31
CA GLY A 47 6.58 -14.78 21.34
C GLY A 47 7.22 -13.42 21.63
N ARG A 48 8.12 -12.99 20.74
CA ARG A 48 8.78 -11.69 20.82
C ARG A 48 8.92 -11.05 19.45
N LEU A 49 9.17 -9.74 19.42
CA LEU A 49 9.61 -9.09 18.18
C LEU A 49 10.99 -9.64 17.77
N ALA A 50 11.16 -9.90 16.48
CA ALA A 50 12.38 -10.47 15.90
C ALA A 50 12.94 -9.57 14.79
N PHE A 51 14.18 -9.82 14.37
CA PHE A 51 14.79 -9.10 13.25
C PHE A 51 14.05 -9.39 11.95
N GLY A 52 13.49 -8.35 11.33
CA GLY A 52 12.98 -8.37 9.97
C GLY A 52 14.03 -7.93 8.94
N THR A 53 13.57 -7.49 7.77
CA THR A 53 14.43 -6.99 6.69
C THR A 53 15.18 -5.70 7.06
N ALA A 54 14.63 -4.90 7.97
CA ALA A 54 15.17 -3.59 8.36
C ALA A 54 15.07 -3.37 9.88
N GLY A 55 15.58 -4.33 10.65
CA GLY A 55 15.62 -4.28 12.11
C GLY A 55 14.41 -4.91 12.81
N ILE A 56 14.29 -4.66 14.11
CA ILE A 56 13.15 -5.04 14.95
C ILE A 56 12.17 -3.87 14.97
N ARG A 57 10.89 -4.09 14.70
CA ARG A 57 9.86 -3.04 14.70
C ARG A 57 8.57 -3.56 15.32
N GLY A 58 7.83 -2.66 15.94
CA GLY A 58 6.47 -2.95 16.37
C GLY A 58 5.90 -1.87 17.28
N ARG A 59 4.62 -2.05 17.61
CA ARG A 59 3.91 -1.18 18.55
C ARG A 59 4.63 -1.12 19.89
N MET A 60 4.77 0.09 20.43
CA MET A 60 5.28 0.29 21.77
C MET A 60 4.30 -0.26 22.82
N GLY A 61 4.83 -0.77 23.92
CA GLY A 61 4.03 -1.30 25.04
C GLY A 61 4.75 -2.37 25.85
N ALA A 62 4.09 -2.87 26.88
CA ALA A 62 4.63 -3.88 27.79
C ALA A 62 4.82 -5.26 27.15
N GLY A 63 5.90 -5.95 27.53
CA GLY A 63 6.19 -7.35 27.20
C GLY A 63 7.06 -7.55 25.95
N PRO A 64 7.54 -8.79 25.70
CA PRO A 64 8.52 -9.07 24.65
C PRO A 64 8.00 -8.97 23.21
N ALA A 65 6.68 -9.06 22.99
CA ALA A 65 6.05 -8.84 21.67
C ALA A 65 5.74 -7.36 21.35
N ARG A 66 6.35 -6.42 22.08
CA ARG A 66 6.18 -4.97 21.93
C ARG A 66 7.53 -4.27 22.03
N MET A 67 7.64 -3.08 21.43
CA MET A 67 8.82 -2.24 21.61
C MET A 67 8.78 -1.56 22.99
N ASN A 68 9.84 -1.69 23.76
CA ASN A 68 10.02 -1.05 25.06
C ASN A 68 11.50 -1.07 25.47
N ARG A 69 11.80 -0.40 26.57
CA ARG A 69 13.16 -0.26 27.11
C ARG A 69 13.80 -1.60 27.47
N VAL A 70 13.03 -2.55 28.01
CA VAL A 70 13.54 -3.88 28.38
C VAL A 70 13.99 -4.65 27.14
N LEU A 71 13.18 -4.67 26.09
CA LEU A 71 13.53 -5.34 24.83
C LEU A 71 14.78 -4.70 24.20
N VAL A 72 14.86 -3.37 24.16
CA VAL A 72 16.04 -2.65 23.65
C VAL A 72 17.30 -3.04 24.40
N ARG A 73 17.26 -3.12 25.73
CA ARG A 73 18.40 -3.53 26.56
C ARG A 73 18.83 -4.97 26.27
N ILE A 74 17.87 -5.90 26.15
CA ILE A 74 18.14 -7.31 25.82
C ILE A 74 18.83 -7.42 24.45
N VAL A 75 18.25 -6.79 23.42
CA VAL A 75 18.78 -6.81 22.05
C VAL A 75 20.18 -6.20 22.01
N THR A 76 20.39 -5.08 22.72
CA THR A 76 21.69 -4.42 22.78
C THR A 76 22.73 -5.27 23.51
N SER A 77 22.35 -5.94 24.61
CA SER A 77 23.26 -6.84 25.34
C SER A 77 23.67 -8.03 24.47
N ALA A 78 22.75 -8.58 23.67
CA ALA A 78 23.05 -9.63 22.71
C ALA A 78 24.00 -9.15 21.60
N LEU A 79 23.80 -7.94 21.08
CA LEU A 79 24.72 -7.29 20.13
C LEU A 79 26.11 -7.11 20.75
N ALA A 80 26.19 -6.61 21.98
CA ALA A 80 27.45 -6.43 22.71
C ALA A 80 28.21 -7.75 22.88
N GLN A 81 27.51 -8.81 23.30
CA GLN A 81 28.08 -10.15 23.42
C GLN A 81 28.64 -10.65 22.09
N ARG A 82 27.91 -10.46 20.99
CA ARG A 82 28.36 -10.90 19.67
C ARG A 82 29.57 -10.09 19.17
N LEU A 83 29.59 -8.79 19.43
CA LEU A 83 30.73 -7.91 19.11
C LEU A 83 31.98 -8.32 19.90
N SER A 84 31.84 -8.60 21.19
CA SER A 84 32.94 -9.07 22.04
C SER A 84 33.48 -10.43 21.60
N GLN A 85 32.61 -11.35 21.17
CA GLN A 85 33.02 -12.63 20.56
C GLN A 85 33.80 -12.43 19.26
N ASP A 86 33.46 -11.39 18.50
CA ASP A 86 34.15 -11.06 17.25
C ASP A 86 35.54 -10.45 17.47
N GLY A 87 35.78 -9.85 18.64
CA GLY A 87 37.05 -9.24 19.04
C GLY A 87 37.43 -7.95 18.30
N ARG A 88 36.66 -7.54 17.28
CA ARG A 88 36.92 -6.36 16.46
C ARG A 88 36.01 -5.20 16.89
N LEU A 89 36.47 -4.46 17.89
CA LEU A 89 35.75 -3.34 18.53
C LEU A 89 36.29 -1.95 18.12
N ASP A 90 37.19 -1.90 17.13
CA ASP A 90 37.73 -0.64 16.61
C ASP A 90 36.59 0.30 16.18
N GLY A 91 36.74 1.60 16.49
CA GLY A 91 35.72 2.61 16.22
C GLY A 91 34.43 2.49 17.04
N GLY A 92 34.32 1.49 17.93
CA GLY A 92 33.20 1.33 18.84
C GLY A 92 31.86 1.10 18.14
N VAL A 93 30.77 1.60 18.74
CA VAL A 93 29.41 1.54 18.18
C VAL A 93 28.83 2.94 18.04
N ILE A 94 28.24 3.23 16.87
CA ILE A 94 27.53 4.49 16.64
C ILE A 94 26.06 4.32 17.00
N VAL A 95 25.47 5.23 17.79
CA VAL A 95 24.05 5.17 18.17
C VAL A 95 23.35 6.44 17.69
N GLY A 96 22.25 6.28 16.97
CA GLY A 96 21.40 7.35 16.45
C GLY A 96 19.93 7.05 16.68
N TYR A 97 19.09 8.07 16.46
CA TYR A 97 17.66 7.98 16.71
C TYR A 97 16.88 8.99 15.87
N ASP A 98 15.61 8.71 15.62
CA ASP A 98 14.66 9.66 15.01
C ASP A 98 13.87 10.44 16.08
N ALA A 99 12.92 11.28 15.64
CA ALA A 99 12.14 12.14 16.52
C ALA A 99 10.94 11.44 17.21
N ARG A 100 10.72 10.13 17.02
CA ARG A 100 9.56 9.44 17.60
C ARG A 100 9.63 9.41 19.14
N HIS A 101 8.46 9.24 19.74
CA HIS A 101 8.36 8.97 21.18
C HIS A 101 9.27 7.82 21.59
N ARG A 102 9.97 8.01 22.71
CA ARG A 102 10.93 7.07 23.31
C ARG A 102 12.21 6.79 22.51
N SER A 103 12.38 7.34 21.31
CA SER A 103 13.57 7.06 20.49
C SER A 103 14.87 7.48 21.18
N ARG A 104 14.87 8.66 21.84
CA ARG A 104 16.01 9.14 22.63
C ARG A 104 16.31 8.25 23.84
N GLU A 105 15.29 7.82 24.58
CA GLU A 105 15.46 6.93 25.73
C GLU A 105 15.97 5.54 25.34
N PHE A 106 15.51 5.01 24.21
CA PHE A 106 16.01 3.74 23.66
C PHE A 106 17.47 3.86 23.22
N ALA A 107 17.86 4.95 22.56
CA ALA A 107 19.24 5.22 22.20
C ALA A 107 20.15 5.33 23.44
N ALA A 108 19.68 6.04 24.49
CA ALA A 108 20.42 6.16 25.74
C ALA A 108 20.57 4.80 26.46
N ASP A 109 19.53 3.98 26.50
CA ASP A 109 19.62 2.63 27.06
C ASP A 109 20.59 1.76 26.25
N ALA A 110 20.58 1.84 24.91
CA ALA A 110 21.51 1.11 24.07
C ALA A 110 22.97 1.51 24.35
N ALA A 111 23.26 2.82 24.41
CA ALA A 111 24.59 3.32 24.72
C ALA A 111 25.11 2.85 26.08
N ARG A 112 24.26 2.91 27.11
CA ARG A 112 24.61 2.49 28.48
C ARG A 112 24.81 0.98 28.62
N VAL A 113 24.06 0.18 27.87
CA VAL A 113 24.27 -1.28 27.83
C VAL A 113 25.61 -1.58 27.16
N LEU A 114 25.91 -0.98 26.01
CA LEU A 114 27.19 -1.19 25.30
C LEU A 114 28.40 -0.77 26.15
N ALA A 115 28.33 0.39 26.78
CA ALA A 115 29.38 0.85 27.71
C ALA A 115 29.55 -0.08 28.92
N GLY A 116 28.45 -0.63 29.45
CA GLY A 116 28.49 -1.64 30.52
C GLY A 116 29.20 -2.95 30.12
N HIS A 117 29.27 -3.24 28.81
CA HIS A 117 30.08 -4.33 28.24
C HIS A 117 31.52 -3.90 27.89
N GLY A 118 31.92 -2.69 28.24
CA GLY A 118 33.25 -2.14 27.94
C GLY A 118 33.44 -1.70 26.49
N ILE A 119 32.35 -1.51 25.73
CA ILE A 119 32.39 -1.09 24.32
C ILE A 119 32.25 0.43 24.26
N GLY A 120 33.18 1.10 23.57
CA GLY A 120 33.08 2.53 23.30
C GLY A 120 31.88 2.86 22.42
N VAL A 121 31.17 3.93 22.75
CA VAL A 121 29.93 4.35 22.08
C VAL A 121 30.01 5.81 21.68
N THR A 122 29.70 6.10 20.42
CA THR A 122 29.50 7.46 19.92
C THR A 122 28.02 7.66 19.62
N VAL A 123 27.36 8.55 20.37
CA VAL A 123 25.94 8.89 20.19
C VAL A 123 25.84 10.12 19.29
N LEU A 124 25.00 10.06 18.26
CA LEU A 124 24.69 11.21 17.42
C LEU A 124 24.00 12.31 18.26
N PRO A 125 24.33 13.60 18.04
CA PRO A 125 24.02 14.67 18.99
C PRO A 125 22.51 14.99 19.09
N GLU A 126 21.77 14.69 18.03
CA GLU A 126 20.36 15.06 17.86
C GLU A 126 19.64 14.00 17.02
N PRO A 127 18.30 14.07 16.88
CA PRO A 127 17.58 13.25 15.92
C PRO A 127 18.10 13.51 14.50
N LEU A 128 18.67 12.50 13.85
CA LEU A 128 19.31 12.62 12.55
C LEU A 128 18.85 11.51 11.58
N PRO A 129 18.93 11.75 10.26
CA PRO A 129 18.57 10.73 9.27
C PRO A 129 19.33 9.42 9.42
N THR A 130 18.63 8.32 9.12
CA THR A 130 19.25 6.99 9.01
C THR A 130 20.50 6.96 8.12
N PRO A 131 20.55 7.60 6.92
CA PRO A 131 21.76 7.62 6.10
C PRO A 131 22.97 8.28 6.77
N VAL A 132 22.78 9.24 7.69
CA VAL A 132 23.89 9.84 8.44
C VAL A 132 24.52 8.82 9.39
N LEU A 133 23.71 7.99 10.06
CA LEU A 133 24.22 6.91 10.91
C LEU A 133 24.95 5.84 10.08
N ALA A 134 24.35 5.39 8.97
CA ALA A 134 24.97 4.40 8.09
C ALA A 134 26.32 4.92 7.54
N PHE A 135 26.38 6.19 7.13
CA PHE A 135 27.61 6.87 6.75
C PHE A 135 28.63 6.90 7.90
N ALA A 136 28.22 7.32 9.10
CA ALA A 136 29.11 7.44 10.26
C ALA A 136 29.78 6.12 10.64
N VAL A 137 29.03 5.00 10.61
CA VAL A 137 29.57 3.66 10.87
C VAL A 137 30.69 3.33 9.87
N LYS A 138 30.48 3.63 8.59
CA LYS A 138 31.48 3.40 7.53
C LYS A 138 32.68 4.35 7.67
N HIS A 139 32.41 5.65 7.80
CA HIS A 139 33.40 6.72 7.81
C HIS A 139 34.35 6.63 9.01
N LEU A 140 33.82 6.30 10.19
CA LEU A 140 34.60 6.17 11.42
C LEU A 140 35.19 4.75 11.61
N GLY A 141 34.89 3.83 10.68
CA GLY A 141 35.34 2.44 10.78
C GLY A 141 34.77 1.70 12.01
N ALA A 142 33.57 2.08 12.46
CA ALA A 142 32.95 1.53 13.65
C ALA A 142 32.59 0.05 13.49
N ALA A 143 32.58 -0.67 14.61
CA ALA A 143 32.28 -2.10 14.65
C ALA A 143 30.80 -2.40 14.33
N ALA A 144 29.89 -1.50 14.72
CA ALA A 144 28.48 -1.57 14.42
C ALA A 144 27.80 -0.19 14.57
N GLY A 145 26.53 -0.12 14.18
CA GLY A 145 25.65 1.01 14.46
C GLY A 145 24.28 0.56 14.94
N VAL A 146 23.62 1.41 15.73
CA VAL A 146 22.25 1.22 16.21
C VAL A 146 21.43 2.45 15.86
N MET A 147 20.43 2.29 15.01
CA MET A 147 19.50 3.38 14.67
C MET A 147 18.12 3.07 15.25
N VAL A 148 17.65 3.92 16.16
CA VAL A 148 16.31 3.81 16.74
C VAL A 148 15.32 4.57 15.87
N THR A 149 14.53 3.83 15.12
CA THR A 149 13.48 4.37 14.24
C THR A 149 12.56 3.25 13.76
N ALA A 150 11.30 3.60 13.50
CA ALA A 150 10.38 2.75 12.74
C ALA A 150 10.14 3.22 11.30
N SER A 151 10.97 4.13 10.76
CA SER A 151 10.85 4.67 9.40
C SER A 151 9.44 5.24 9.16
N HIS A 152 8.67 4.70 8.22
CA HIS A 152 7.33 5.17 7.84
C HIS A 152 6.17 4.56 8.66
N ASN A 153 6.45 3.72 9.66
CA ASN A 153 5.39 3.11 10.49
C ASN A 153 4.56 4.17 11.25
N PRO A 154 3.32 3.86 11.67
CA PRO A 154 2.47 4.79 12.43
C PRO A 154 3.08 5.28 13.75
N ARG A 155 2.53 6.37 14.31
CA ARG A 155 2.98 6.97 15.59
C ARG A 155 3.17 5.99 16.78
N PRO A 156 2.33 4.95 16.99
CA PRO A 156 2.48 4.06 18.16
C PRO A 156 3.64 3.07 18.02
N ASP A 157 4.27 3.00 16.84
CA ASP A 157 5.37 2.08 16.56
C ASP A 157 6.72 2.77 16.73
N ASN A 158 7.69 1.99 17.21
CA ASN A 158 9.11 2.34 17.19
C ASN A 158 9.92 1.13 16.68
N GLY A 159 11.24 1.26 16.55
CA GLY A 159 12.08 0.21 16.00
C GLY A 159 13.56 0.36 16.36
N TYR A 160 14.31 -0.69 16.05
CA TYR A 160 15.72 -0.85 16.38
C TYR A 160 16.42 -1.51 15.19
N LYS A 161 17.15 -0.71 14.39
CA LYS A 161 17.96 -1.17 13.26
C LYS A 161 19.40 -1.38 13.73
N VAL A 162 20.01 -2.48 13.30
CA VAL A 162 21.45 -2.74 13.51
C VAL A 162 22.17 -2.64 12.19
N TYR A 163 23.24 -1.85 12.19
CA TYR A 163 24.20 -1.75 11.10
C TYR A 163 25.46 -2.49 11.51
N TRP A 164 26.02 -3.26 10.59
CA TRP A 164 27.30 -3.92 10.79
C TRP A 164 28.43 -3.10 10.19
N ARG A 165 29.67 -3.61 10.29
CA ARG A 165 30.86 -2.99 9.73
C ARG A 165 30.67 -2.59 8.28
N GLY A 166 31.15 -1.41 7.92
CA GLY A 166 30.96 -0.83 6.59
C GLY A 166 29.64 -0.07 6.41
N GLY A 167 28.80 0.00 7.45
CA GLY A 167 27.60 0.84 7.46
C GLY A 167 26.39 0.21 6.79
N SER A 168 26.37 -1.11 6.62
CA SER A 168 25.25 -1.84 6.01
C SER A 168 24.35 -2.50 7.03
N LEU A 169 23.05 -2.55 6.73
CA LEU A 169 22.07 -3.24 7.56
C LEU A 169 22.47 -4.70 7.83
N LEU A 170 22.25 -5.14 9.06
CA LEU A 170 22.59 -6.48 9.53
C LEU A 170 21.94 -7.56 8.65
N ALA A 171 22.75 -8.50 8.18
CA ALA A 171 22.36 -9.61 7.32
C ALA A 171 22.85 -10.96 7.87
N ALA A 172 22.38 -12.04 7.25
CA ALA A 172 22.80 -13.39 7.59
C ALA A 172 24.30 -13.60 7.30
N PRO A 173 25.02 -14.38 8.14
CA PRO A 173 24.52 -15.17 9.28
C PRO A 173 24.45 -14.41 10.62
N VAL A 174 24.96 -13.17 10.70
CA VAL A 174 25.14 -12.46 11.97
C VAL A 174 23.80 -12.11 12.64
N ASP A 175 22.76 -11.78 11.85
CA ASP A 175 21.40 -11.55 12.37
C ASP A 175 20.85 -12.77 13.15
N SER A 176 21.09 -13.96 12.63
CA SER A 176 20.63 -15.24 13.19
C SER A 176 21.43 -15.62 14.43
N GLU A 177 22.72 -15.30 14.46
CA GLU A 177 23.57 -15.46 15.64
C GLU A 177 23.12 -14.57 16.80
N ILE A 178 22.88 -13.27 16.54
CA ILE A 178 22.38 -12.33 17.55
C ILE A 178 20.98 -12.76 18.02
N SER A 179 20.10 -13.19 17.11
CA SER A 179 18.76 -13.69 17.46
C SER A 179 18.81 -14.85 18.46
N ARG A 180 19.78 -15.77 18.30
CA ARG A 180 20.01 -16.88 19.23
C ARG A 180 20.54 -16.42 20.59
N ILE A 181 21.37 -15.37 20.62
CA ILE A 181 21.85 -14.80 21.87
C ILE A 181 20.70 -14.10 22.62
N ILE A 182 19.81 -13.41 21.90
CA ILE A 182 18.60 -12.79 22.47
C ILE A 182 17.73 -13.83 23.20
N GLU A 183 17.58 -15.04 22.65
CA GLU A 183 16.86 -16.15 23.30
C GLU A 183 17.37 -16.51 24.69
N GLY A 184 18.68 -16.43 24.90
CA GLY A 184 19.33 -16.72 26.17
C GLY A 184 19.50 -15.51 27.09
N THR A 185 19.17 -14.31 26.63
CA THR A 185 19.44 -13.07 27.36
C THR A 185 18.26 -12.68 28.24
N ALA A 186 18.48 -12.69 29.56
CA ALA A 186 17.48 -12.26 30.54
C ALA A 186 17.31 -10.72 30.55
N PRO A 187 16.15 -10.19 30.98
CA PRO A 187 15.99 -8.77 31.26
C PRO A 187 17.09 -8.23 32.20
N LEU A 188 17.74 -7.13 31.81
CA LEU A 188 18.78 -6.48 32.60
C LEU A 188 18.16 -5.63 33.72
N ALA A 189 18.71 -5.73 34.92
CA ALA A 189 18.33 -4.86 36.04
C ALA A 189 18.91 -3.45 35.83
N PRO A 190 18.32 -2.40 36.44
CA PRO A 190 18.82 -1.03 36.31
C PRO A 190 20.30 -0.85 36.69
N GLY A 191 20.83 -1.67 37.61
CA GLY A 191 22.23 -1.65 38.04
C GLY A 191 23.21 -2.31 37.07
N ASP A 192 22.73 -3.00 36.03
CA ASP A 192 23.57 -3.67 35.03
C ASP A 192 23.98 -2.74 33.87
N LEU A 193 23.50 -1.49 33.87
CA LEU A 193 23.81 -0.49 32.85
C LEU A 193 24.90 0.45 33.37
N ALA A 194 25.81 0.88 32.49
CA ALA A 194 26.75 1.95 32.80
C ALA A 194 26.02 3.25 33.20
N PRO A 195 26.64 4.15 33.97
CA PRO A 195 26.15 5.51 34.17
C PRO A 195 25.95 6.25 32.85
N ALA A 196 25.09 7.27 32.83
CA ALA A 196 24.84 8.05 31.61
C ALA A 196 26.04 8.92 31.21
N ASP A 197 26.91 9.25 32.17
CA ASP A 197 28.15 10.01 32.06
C ASP A 197 29.40 9.11 32.04
N ASP A 198 29.22 7.82 31.73
CA ASP A 198 30.34 6.88 31.58
C ASP A 198 31.31 7.38 30.48
N PRO A 199 32.64 7.38 30.72
CA PRO A 199 33.62 7.90 29.78
C PRO A 199 33.66 7.16 28.43
N LEU A 200 33.10 5.94 28.35
CA LEU A 200 32.95 5.22 27.09
C LEU A 200 31.81 5.76 26.22
N ILE A 201 30.92 6.60 26.75
CA ILE A 201 29.82 7.22 26.02
C ILE A 201 30.21 8.65 25.67
N VAL A 202 30.43 8.89 24.38
CA VAL A 202 30.72 10.23 23.85
C VAL A 202 29.63 10.67 22.88
N THR A 203 29.38 11.97 22.81
CA THR A 203 28.50 12.56 21.80
C THR A 203 29.34 12.95 20.57
N ALA A 204 28.88 12.60 19.37
CA ALA A 204 29.56 12.96 18.13
C ALA A 204 29.60 14.49 17.95
N GLY A 205 30.70 14.99 17.39
CA GLY A 205 30.79 16.37 16.93
C GLY A 205 29.96 16.61 15.66
N GLY A 206 29.87 17.87 15.24
CA GLY A 206 29.24 18.23 13.98
C GLY A 206 30.01 17.77 12.74
N ASP A 207 31.27 17.38 12.90
CA ASP A 207 32.19 16.92 11.85
C ASP A 207 31.66 15.70 11.08
N VAL A 208 30.93 14.79 11.74
CA VAL A 208 30.32 13.63 11.08
C VAL A 208 29.25 14.06 10.05
N ILE A 209 28.38 15.00 10.42
CA ILE A 209 27.35 15.53 9.52
C ILE A 209 28.01 16.31 8.38
N GLU A 210 29.04 17.09 8.70
CA GLU A 210 29.81 17.84 7.69
C GLU A 210 30.45 16.92 6.65
N ALA A 211 31.08 15.82 7.09
CA ALA A 211 31.67 14.81 6.22
C ALA A 211 30.60 14.07 5.38
N TYR A 212 29.43 13.78 5.97
CA TYR A 212 28.30 13.21 5.24
C TYR A 212 27.84 14.15 4.12
N LEU A 213 27.62 15.43 4.44
CA LEU A 213 27.21 16.45 3.48
C LEU A 213 28.21 16.61 2.34
N GLU A 214 29.52 16.61 2.63
CA GLU A 214 30.57 16.62 1.61
C GLU A 214 30.49 15.38 0.71
N ALA A 215 30.32 14.20 1.30
CA ALA A 215 30.25 12.94 0.56
C ALA A 215 29.05 12.90 -0.40
N VAL A 216 27.84 13.29 0.05
CA VAL A 216 26.64 13.27 -0.79
C VAL A 216 26.64 14.36 -1.87
N VAL A 217 27.17 15.55 -1.57
CA VAL A 217 27.35 16.61 -2.58
C VAL A 217 28.40 16.19 -3.61
N GLY A 218 29.47 15.50 -3.19
CA GLY A 218 30.50 14.95 -4.05
C GLY A 218 30.01 13.86 -5.02
N LEU A 219 28.78 13.37 -4.87
CA LEU A 219 28.15 12.47 -5.83
C LEU A 219 27.76 13.21 -7.12
N LEU A 220 27.52 14.52 -7.07
CA LEU A 220 27.05 15.33 -8.20
C LEU A 220 28.18 15.69 -9.17
N ALA A 221 27.82 16.03 -10.41
CA ALA A 221 28.79 16.55 -11.38
C ALA A 221 29.21 17.98 -10.97
N PRO A 222 30.52 18.30 -10.87
CA PRO A 222 30.97 19.60 -10.36
C PRO A 222 30.50 20.83 -11.16
N ALA A 223 30.25 20.70 -12.47
CA ALA A 223 29.99 21.81 -13.39
C ALA A 223 28.63 21.70 -14.12
N GLY A 224 27.61 21.11 -13.49
CA GLY A 224 26.27 20.95 -14.08
C GLY A 224 25.31 22.12 -13.81
N PRO A 225 24.25 22.28 -14.63
CA PRO A 225 23.08 23.09 -14.29
C PRO A 225 22.56 22.85 -12.87
N ARG A 226 22.22 23.94 -12.17
CA ARG A 226 21.59 23.94 -10.83
C ARG A 226 20.25 24.68 -10.77
N SER A 227 19.76 25.16 -11.91
CA SER A 227 18.46 25.84 -11.98
C SER A 227 17.33 24.82 -11.98
N VAL A 228 16.74 24.58 -10.80
CA VAL A 228 15.55 23.74 -10.63
C VAL A 228 14.69 24.28 -9.48
N ARG A 229 13.39 24.37 -9.69
CA ARG A 229 12.42 24.75 -8.66
C ARG A 229 11.90 23.48 -7.99
N MET A 230 12.10 23.37 -6.70
CA MET A 230 11.75 22.17 -5.94
C MET A 230 10.65 22.48 -4.92
N ALA A 231 9.72 21.54 -4.75
CA ALA A 231 8.86 21.47 -3.58
C ALA A 231 9.27 20.25 -2.73
N TYR A 232 9.20 20.37 -1.41
CA TYR A 232 9.75 19.37 -0.48
C TYR A 232 8.86 19.15 0.75
N THR A 233 8.81 17.91 1.24
CA THR A 233 8.32 17.60 2.59
C THR A 233 9.16 16.49 3.23
N PRO A 234 9.52 16.62 4.53
CA PRO A 234 10.11 15.54 5.30
C PRO A 234 9.03 14.68 6.00
N LEU A 235 7.73 14.97 5.80
CA LEU A 235 6.60 14.28 6.46
C LEU A 235 6.72 14.24 7.99
N HIS A 236 7.06 15.37 8.63
CA HIS A 236 7.38 15.47 10.07
C HIS A 236 8.61 14.66 10.50
N GLY A 237 9.47 14.32 9.54
CA GLY A 237 10.70 13.56 9.74
C GLY A 237 11.93 14.40 10.07
N VAL A 238 13.02 13.72 10.36
CA VAL A 238 14.33 14.30 10.72
C VAL A 238 15.19 14.69 9.51
N GLY A 239 14.65 14.56 8.29
CA GLY A 239 15.38 14.77 7.04
C GLY A 239 15.63 16.22 6.64
N ALA A 240 14.84 17.18 7.15
CA ALA A 240 14.76 18.52 6.59
C ALA A 240 16.05 19.32 6.69
N ASP A 241 16.62 19.49 7.89
CA ASP A 241 17.85 20.28 8.08
C ASP A 241 18.99 19.76 7.20
N THR A 242 19.25 18.46 7.28
CA THR A 242 20.30 17.79 6.51
C THR A 242 20.10 17.96 5.01
N PHE A 243 18.87 17.78 4.51
CA PHE A 243 18.57 17.95 3.08
C PHE A 243 18.74 19.40 2.62
N LEU A 244 18.25 20.39 3.39
CA LEU A 244 18.38 21.80 3.04
C LEU A 244 19.85 22.26 3.01
N ARG A 245 20.67 21.78 3.96
CA ARG A 245 22.12 22.02 3.95
C ARG A 245 22.80 21.37 2.74
N ALA A 246 22.40 20.15 2.39
CA ALA A 246 22.91 19.44 1.21
C ALA A 246 22.56 20.18 -0.10
N VAL A 247 21.31 20.64 -0.24
CA VAL A 247 20.83 21.46 -1.37
C VAL A 247 21.66 22.74 -1.51
N SER A 248 21.82 23.48 -0.41
CA SER A 248 22.57 24.74 -0.40
C SER A 248 24.04 24.53 -0.80
N ARG A 249 24.71 23.50 -0.27
CA ARG A 249 26.10 23.17 -0.62
C ARG A 249 26.27 22.70 -2.07
N ALA A 250 25.28 22.00 -2.60
CA ALA A 250 25.26 21.57 -3.99
C ALA A 250 25.03 22.74 -4.98
N GLY A 251 24.70 23.93 -4.48
CA GLY A 251 24.50 25.14 -5.27
C GLY A 251 23.11 25.24 -5.92
N PHE A 252 22.13 24.48 -5.42
CA PHE A 252 20.73 24.60 -5.83
C PHE A 252 20.00 25.68 -5.02
N ASP A 253 18.95 26.24 -5.60
CA ASP A 253 18.01 27.09 -4.86
C ASP A 253 17.28 26.27 -3.78
N PRO A 254 17.00 26.85 -2.60
CA PRO A 254 16.29 26.14 -1.54
C PRO A 254 14.87 25.73 -2.01
N PRO A 255 14.42 24.51 -1.71
CA PRO A 255 13.06 24.07 -2.05
C PRO A 255 12.03 24.85 -1.24
N GLN A 256 10.81 24.95 -1.78
CA GLN A 256 9.66 25.31 -0.96
C GLN A 256 9.25 24.12 -0.11
N VAL A 257 9.23 24.28 1.21
CA VAL A 257 8.91 23.21 2.15
C VAL A 257 7.43 23.31 2.57
N VAL A 258 6.75 22.16 2.68
CA VAL A 258 5.41 22.10 3.28
C VAL A 258 5.51 22.53 4.74
N ALA A 259 5.07 23.76 5.03
CA ALA A 259 5.34 24.44 6.30
C ALA A 259 4.88 23.64 7.53
N ASP A 260 3.70 23.03 7.47
CA ASP A 260 3.14 22.27 8.60
C ASP A 260 3.57 20.81 8.63
N GLN A 261 4.58 20.43 7.85
CA GLN A 261 5.27 19.14 7.89
C GLN A 261 6.78 19.31 8.05
N ALA A 262 7.30 20.53 8.17
CA ALA A 262 8.72 20.85 8.07
C ALA A 262 9.52 20.44 9.31
N GLU A 263 8.94 20.60 10.50
CA GLU A 263 9.58 20.28 11.77
C GLU A 263 9.35 18.81 12.15
N PRO A 264 10.32 18.13 12.79
CA PRO A 264 10.10 16.80 13.32
C PRO A 264 8.99 16.77 14.38
N ASP A 265 7.96 15.94 14.19
CA ASP A 265 6.83 15.81 15.13
C ASP A 265 6.47 14.32 15.35
N PRO A 266 6.64 13.77 16.57
CA PRO A 266 6.32 12.37 16.85
C PRO A 266 4.83 12.02 16.73
N GLU A 267 3.93 13.00 16.69
CA GLU A 267 2.49 12.77 16.50
C GLU A 267 2.09 12.60 15.04
N PHE A 268 2.95 13.00 14.09
CA PHE A 268 2.65 13.00 12.64
C PHE A 268 1.26 13.60 12.32
N PRO A 269 0.93 14.82 12.77
CA PRO A 269 -0.45 15.32 12.86
C PRO A 269 -1.20 15.39 11.53
N THR A 270 -0.49 15.50 10.40
CA THR A 270 -1.10 15.53 9.07
C THR A 270 -1.05 14.20 8.33
N THR A 271 -0.31 13.22 8.85
CA THR A 271 0.05 11.97 8.15
C THR A 271 0.17 10.81 9.14
N PRO A 272 -0.97 10.28 9.65
CA PRO A 272 -0.96 9.20 10.66
C PRO A 272 -0.17 7.95 10.25
N PHE A 273 -0.05 7.72 8.94
CA PHE A 273 0.86 6.77 8.33
C PHE A 273 1.81 7.55 7.39
N PRO A 274 3.00 7.98 7.86
CA PRO A 274 3.89 8.86 7.12
C PRO A 274 4.71 8.11 6.05
N ASN A 275 4.03 7.34 5.20
CA ASN A 275 4.63 6.65 4.06
C ASN A 275 4.25 7.40 2.78
N PRO A 276 5.21 7.90 1.99
CA PRO A 276 4.90 8.65 0.78
C PRO A 276 4.26 7.81 -0.35
N GLU A 277 4.20 6.48 -0.21
CA GLU A 277 3.43 5.61 -1.12
C GLU A 277 1.91 5.63 -0.84
N GLU A 278 1.48 6.11 0.33
CA GLU A 278 0.07 6.09 0.71
C GLU A 278 -0.72 7.24 0.07
N THR A 279 -1.92 6.92 -0.40
CA THR A 279 -2.85 7.92 -0.95
C THR A 279 -3.12 9.03 0.05
N GLY A 280 -3.06 10.28 -0.40
CA GLY A 280 -3.34 11.47 0.40
C GLY A 280 -2.14 12.04 1.18
N VAL A 281 -1.09 11.24 1.42
CA VAL A 281 0.08 11.70 2.19
C VAL A 281 0.82 12.84 1.49
N LEU A 282 0.89 12.80 0.16
CA LEU A 282 1.60 13.80 -0.65
C LEU A 282 0.73 14.97 -1.12
N ASP A 283 -0.56 15.03 -0.81
CA ASP A 283 -1.48 16.04 -1.36
C ASP A 283 -1.03 17.48 -1.05
N ARG A 284 -0.51 17.71 0.17
CA ARG A 284 0.03 19.00 0.60
C ARG A 284 1.26 19.40 -0.21
N LEU A 285 2.16 18.45 -0.44
CA LEU A 285 3.34 18.63 -1.28
C LEU A 285 2.93 18.96 -2.72
N LEU A 286 2.00 18.21 -3.30
CA LEU A 286 1.57 18.43 -4.69
C LEU A 286 0.86 19.77 -4.88
N ARG A 287 0.05 20.22 -3.89
CA ARG A 287 -0.53 21.57 -3.89
C ARG A 287 0.53 22.66 -3.83
N LEU A 288 1.52 22.50 -2.94
CA LEU A 288 2.66 23.43 -2.85
C LEU A 288 3.43 23.48 -4.18
N ALA A 289 3.73 22.32 -4.74
CA ALA A 289 4.47 22.20 -6.00
C ALA A 289 3.74 22.87 -7.17
N ALA A 290 2.41 22.69 -7.26
CA ALA A 290 1.58 23.38 -8.25
C ALA A 290 1.59 24.91 -8.06
N GLY A 291 1.39 25.39 -6.83
CA GLY A 291 1.38 26.83 -6.52
C GLY A 291 2.75 27.51 -6.73
N ALA A 292 3.83 26.79 -6.46
CA ALA A 292 5.21 27.24 -6.67
C ALA A 292 5.65 27.22 -8.14
N GLY A 293 4.89 26.54 -9.00
CA GLY A 293 5.36 26.14 -10.33
C GLY A 293 6.64 25.30 -10.25
N ALA A 294 6.77 24.41 -9.27
CA ALA A 294 7.94 23.56 -9.12
C ALA A 294 8.13 22.65 -10.36
N ASP A 295 9.38 22.31 -10.65
CA ASP A 295 9.73 21.37 -11.71
C ASP A 295 9.74 19.93 -11.18
N VAL A 296 9.94 19.75 -9.86
CA VAL A 296 9.93 18.46 -9.17
C VAL A 296 9.44 18.63 -7.74
N ALA A 297 8.72 17.63 -7.24
CA ALA A 297 8.28 17.52 -5.87
C ALA A 297 8.92 16.29 -5.22
N LEU A 298 9.55 16.47 -4.06
CA LEU A 298 10.36 15.47 -3.37
C LEU A 298 9.78 15.22 -1.97
N ALA A 299 9.68 13.96 -1.56
CA ALA A 299 9.32 13.62 -0.18
C ALA A 299 10.26 12.57 0.39
N HIS A 300 10.67 12.79 1.64
CA HIS A 300 11.34 11.78 2.45
C HIS A 300 10.34 11.14 3.42
N ASP A 301 10.55 9.87 3.75
CA ASP A 301 9.92 9.28 4.93
C ASP A 301 10.60 9.80 6.23
N PRO A 302 10.04 9.52 7.43
CA PRO A 302 10.47 10.20 8.65
C PRO A 302 11.94 10.09 9.02
N ASP A 303 12.62 9.00 8.65
CA ASP A 303 14.06 8.80 8.88
C ASP A 303 14.92 9.06 7.63
N ALA A 304 14.30 9.55 6.56
CA ALA A 304 14.90 10.00 5.31
C ALA A 304 15.79 8.98 4.59
N ASP A 305 15.46 7.69 4.72
CA ASP A 305 16.08 6.63 3.94
C ASP A 305 15.35 6.38 2.60
N ARG A 306 14.11 6.86 2.45
CA ARG A 306 13.33 6.76 1.19
C ARG A 306 13.17 8.09 0.47
N LEU A 307 12.93 8.00 -0.84
CA LEU A 307 12.61 9.15 -1.68
C LEU A 307 11.38 8.88 -2.57
N ALA A 308 10.33 9.67 -2.41
CA ALA A 308 9.27 9.76 -3.42
C ALA A 308 9.45 10.98 -4.31
N VAL A 309 9.16 10.81 -5.60
CA VAL A 309 9.33 11.86 -6.61
C VAL A 309 8.04 12.02 -7.41
N ALA A 310 7.54 13.25 -7.48
CA ALA A 310 6.48 13.62 -8.40
C ALA A 310 6.94 14.70 -9.37
N VAL A 311 6.41 14.64 -10.60
CA VAL A 311 6.76 15.54 -11.70
C VAL A 311 5.49 16.08 -12.38
N PRO A 312 5.52 17.29 -12.95
CA PRO A 312 4.39 17.82 -13.69
C PRO A 312 4.20 17.05 -15.00
N THR A 313 2.94 16.72 -15.35
CA THR A 313 2.54 16.06 -16.59
C THR A 313 1.19 16.59 -17.03
N GLY A 314 1.11 17.25 -18.19
CA GLY A 314 -0.16 17.69 -18.78
C GLY A 314 -0.99 18.62 -17.87
N GLY A 315 -0.33 19.50 -17.11
CA GLY A 315 -1.00 20.41 -16.16
C GLY A 315 -1.42 19.77 -14.84
N ARG A 316 -1.13 18.49 -14.61
CA ARG A 316 -1.33 17.78 -13.35
C ARG A 316 0.02 17.32 -12.78
N TRP A 317 0.01 16.83 -11.55
CA TRP A 317 1.18 16.18 -10.94
C TRP A 317 1.06 14.67 -11.02
N ARG A 318 2.15 14.00 -11.37
CA ARG A 318 2.25 12.55 -11.45
C ARG A 318 3.32 12.06 -10.49
N LEU A 319 2.93 11.19 -9.56
CA LEU A 319 3.87 10.41 -8.77
C LEU A 319 4.56 9.38 -9.66
N LEU A 320 5.89 9.33 -9.62
CA LEU A 320 6.69 8.30 -10.27
C LEU A 320 6.72 7.06 -9.38
N THR A 321 6.69 5.87 -9.99
CA THR A 321 6.92 4.64 -9.22
C THR A 321 8.37 4.56 -8.75
N GLY A 322 8.64 3.66 -7.80
CA GLY A 322 10.00 3.45 -7.34
C GLY A 322 10.94 3.01 -8.46
N ASP A 323 10.45 2.15 -9.35
CA ASP A 323 11.16 1.71 -10.55
C ASP A 323 11.41 2.83 -11.56
N GLU A 324 10.41 3.69 -11.81
CA GLU A 324 10.57 4.81 -12.75
C GLU A 324 11.65 5.78 -12.26
N THR A 325 11.64 6.11 -10.96
CA THR A 325 12.68 6.94 -10.33
C THR A 325 14.04 6.25 -10.37
N GLY A 326 14.11 4.96 -10.03
CA GLY A 326 15.35 4.18 -10.08
C GLY A 326 15.96 4.12 -11.48
N CYS A 327 15.14 3.93 -12.51
CA CYS A 327 15.59 3.89 -13.91
C CYS A 327 16.04 5.26 -14.43
N LEU A 328 15.33 6.33 -14.05
CA LEU A 328 15.74 7.70 -14.38
C LEU A 328 17.09 8.06 -13.74
N LEU A 329 17.28 7.71 -12.46
CA LEU A 329 18.56 7.86 -11.77
C LEU A 329 19.64 7.00 -12.45
N ALA A 330 19.37 5.73 -12.75
CA ALA A 330 20.34 4.84 -13.39
C ALA A 330 20.83 5.42 -14.72
N GLU A 331 19.91 5.85 -15.57
CA GLU A 331 20.22 6.46 -16.87
C GLU A 331 21.07 7.73 -16.71
N HIS A 332 20.68 8.64 -15.81
CA HIS A 332 21.46 9.85 -15.51
C HIS A 332 22.88 9.54 -15.02
N LEU A 333 22.98 8.65 -14.03
CA LEU A 333 24.23 8.29 -13.37
C LEU A 333 25.17 7.51 -14.30
N LEU A 334 24.64 6.62 -15.14
CA LEU A 334 25.44 5.85 -16.09
C LEU A 334 25.93 6.69 -17.28
N ARG A 335 25.12 7.62 -17.81
CA ARG A 335 25.54 8.55 -18.85
C ARG A 335 26.74 9.40 -18.42
N ARG A 336 26.74 9.88 -17.17
CA ARG A 336 27.79 10.79 -16.67
C ARG A 336 28.98 10.09 -16.03
N SER A 337 28.79 8.87 -15.52
CA SER A 337 29.86 8.16 -14.82
C SER A 337 30.85 7.56 -15.82
N SER A 338 32.13 7.80 -15.54
CA SER A 338 33.24 7.00 -16.08
C SER A 338 33.69 6.02 -15.00
N SER A 339 34.26 4.87 -15.40
CA SER A 339 34.81 3.93 -14.41
C SER A 339 35.90 4.59 -13.57
N ARG A 340 35.94 4.33 -12.26
CA ARG A 340 36.99 4.80 -11.36
C ARG A 340 38.14 3.79 -11.26
N GLY A 341 38.34 3.01 -12.32
CA GLY A 341 39.22 1.84 -12.34
C GLY A 341 38.48 0.51 -12.05
N GLY A 342 37.24 0.56 -11.56
CA GLY A 342 36.37 -0.60 -11.37
C GLY A 342 35.36 -0.81 -12.50
N ARG A 343 34.65 -1.94 -12.44
CA ARG A 343 33.52 -2.21 -13.35
C ARG A 343 32.26 -1.58 -12.77
N ARG A 344 31.61 -0.71 -13.53
CA ARG A 344 30.38 -0.02 -13.10
C ARG A 344 29.28 -1.06 -12.83
N LEU A 345 28.64 -0.95 -11.68
CA LEU A 345 27.62 -1.89 -11.22
C LEU A 345 26.33 -1.16 -10.84
N VAL A 346 25.20 -1.66 -11.32
CA VAL A 346 23.87 -1.30 -10.83
C VAL A 346 23.16 -2.52 -10.26
N ILE A 347 22.36 -2.33 -9.22
CA ILE A 347 21.73 -3.44 -8.49
C ILE A 347 20.27 -3.10 -8.21
N ASN A 348 19.35 -4.02 -8.47
CA ASN A 348 17.98 -3.92 -7.98
C ASN A 348 17.43 -5.27 -7.50
N THR A 349 16.27 -5.23 -6.85
CA THR A 349 15.66 -6.43 -6.27
C THR A 349 14.88 -7.22 -7.32
N VAL A 350 14.66 -8.52 -7.06
CA VAL A 350 13.90 -9.42 -7.94
C VAL A 350 12.48 -8.95 -8.23
N VAL A 351 11.89 -8.14 -7.33
CA VAL A 351 10.55 -7.54 -7.49
C VAL A 351 10.56 -6.19 -8.23
N SER A 352 11.73 -5.61 -8.46
CA SER A 352 11.93 -4.37 -9.19
C SER A 352 11.97 -4.62 -10.71
N SER A 353 11.74 -3.58 -11.50
CA SER A 353 11.63 -3.66 -12.96
C SER A 353 12.87 -4.23 -13.66
N ARG A 354 12.63 -5.01 -14.72
CA ARG A 354 13.62 -5.46 -15.71
C ARG A 354 14.09 -4.36 -16.66
N LEU A 355 13.68 -3.10 -16.47
CA LEU A 355 14.21 -1.98 -17.25
C LEU A 355 15.67 -1.65 -16.87
N LEU A 356 16.05 -1.79 -15.58
CA LEU A 356 17.42 -1.52 -15.13
C LEU A 356 18.50 -2.33 -15.87
N PRO A 357 18.41 -3.66 -16.02
CA PRO A 357 19.42 -4.42 -16.78
C PRO A 357 19.52 -4.00 -18.24
N ARG A 358 18.43 -3.57 -18.87
CA ARG A 358 18.43 -3.05 -20.26
C ARG A 358 19.20 -1.72 -20.35
N ILE A 359 18.98 -0.82 -19.40
CA ILE A 359 19.75 0.43 -19.27
C ILE A 359 21.24 0.11 -19.01
N ALA A 360 21.53 -0.82 -18.11
CA ALA A 360 22.91 -1.20 -17.79
C ALA A 360 23.66 -1.72 -19.04
N ALA A 361 23.01 -2.56 -19.84
CA ALA A 361 23.55 -3.11 -21.08
C ALA A 361 23.90 -2.01 -22.10
N ASP A 362 23.01 -1.04 -22.31
CA ASP A 362 23.24 0.11 -23.21
C ASP A 362 24.49 0.93 -22.82
N HIS A 363 24.80 0.97 -21.53
CA HIS A 363 25.96 1.68 -20.99
C HIS A 363 27.20 0.79 -20.82
N GLY A 364 27.12 -0.51 -21.10
CA GLY A 364 28.21 -1.45 -20.81
C GLY A 364 28.53 -1.55 -19.30
N ALA A 365 27.53 -1.37 -18.45
CA ALA A 365 27.62 -1.59 -17.01
C ALA A 365 27.14 -3.01 -16.65
N GLU A 366 27.64 -3.52 -15.53
CA GLU A 366 27.14 -4.77 -14.98
C GLU A 366 25.89 -4.54 -14.15
N TRP A 367 25.04 -5.56 -14.12
CA TRP A 367 23.83 -5.59 -13.32
C TRP A 367 23.83 -6.82 -12.42
N ALA A 368 23.30 -6.65 -11.20
CA ALA A 368 23.01 -7.76 -10.30
C ALA A 368 21.58 -7.67 -9.77
N GLU A 369 20.92 -8.83 -9.65
CA GLU A 369 19.61 -8.98 -9.02
C GLU A 369 19.80 -9.49 -7.58
N THR A 370 18.97 -9.02 -6.65
CA THR A 370 18.98 -9.50 -5.25
C THR A 370 17.59 -9.80 -4.73
N LEU A 371 17.49 -10.47 -3.57
CA LEU A 371 16.20 -10.58 -2.86
C LEU A 371 15.71 -9.19 -2.40
N THR A 372 14.42 -9.07 -2.10
CA THR A 372 13.84 -7.84 -1.52
C THR A 372 14.47 -7.52 -0.16
N GLY A 373 14.82 -6.23 0.02
CA GLY A 373 15.43 -5.70 1.24
C GLY A 373 16.84 -5.22 0.98
N PHE A 374 17.07 -3.94 1.26
CA PHE A 374 18.31 -3.23 0.93
C PHE A 374 19.61 -3.86 1.49
N LYS A 375 19.54 -4.64 2.57
CA LYS A 375 20.68 -5.41 3.07
C LYS A 375 21.29 -6.33 2.01
N TRP A 376 20.46 -6.91 1.13
CA TRP A 376 20.90 -7.81 0.06
C TRP A 376 21.59 -7.06 -1.08
N ILE A 377 21.13 -5.84 -1.39
CA ILE A 377 21.76 -4.97 -2.40
C ILE A 377 23.20 -4.64 -1.96
N MET A 378 23.36 -4.21 -0.72
CA MET A 378 24.68 -3.85 -0.17
C MET A 378 25.57 -5.09 0.02
N GLN A 379 25.00 -6.23 0.39
CA GLN A 379 25.73 -7.49 0.46
C GLN A 379 26.23 -7.92 -0.93
N ALA A 380 25.42 -7.82 -1.98
CA ALA A 380 25.82 -8.17 -3.34
C ALA A 380 26.96 -7.28 -3.85
N HIS A 381 26.95 -5.99 -3.51
CA HIS A 381 28.09 -5.09 -3.77
C HIS A 381 29.35 -5.50 -3.00
N SER A 382 29.23 -5.78 -1.70
CA SER A 382 30.38 -6.21 -0.87
C SER A 382 31.06 -7.49 -1.36
N GLN A 383 30.33 -8.36 -2.06
CA GLN A 383 30.81 -9.61 -2.65
C GLN A 383 31.45 -9.42 -4.03
N LYS A 384 31.48 -8.19 -4.56
CA LYS A 384 32.04 -7.82 -5.87
C LYS A 384 33.16 -6.79 -5.69
N PRO A 385 34.30 -7.18 -5.09
CA PRO A 385 35.45 -6.29 -4.97
C PRO A 385 35.95 -5.88 -6.36
N GLY A 386 36.24 -4.59 -6.56
CA GLY A 386 36.62 -4.04 -7.86
C GLY A 386 35.46 -3.56 -8.73
N HIS A 387 34.23 -3.59 -8.20
CA HIS A 387 33.07 -2.95 -8.83
C HIS A 387 32.74 -1.63 -8.15
N ASP A 388 32.51 -0.61 -8.99
CA ASP A 388 32.05 0.71 -8.55
C ASP A 388 30.51 0.68 -8.52
N LEU A 389 29.89 0.75 -7.35
CA LEU A 389 28.44 0.88 -7.25
C LEU A 389 28.02 2.23 -7.81
N VAL A 390 27.24 2.23 -8.88
CA VAL A 390 26.66 3.43 -9.47
C VAL A 390 25.31 3.72 -8.82
N LEU A 391 24.45 2.70 -8.75
CA LEU A 391 23.12 2.78 -8.14
C LEU A 391 22.68 1.41 -7.60
N GLY A 392 22.21 1.37 -6.37
CA GLY A 392 21.37 0.29 -5.83
C GLY A 392 19.96 0.80 -5.57
N TYR A 393 18.91 0.09 -5.98
CA TYR A 393 17.53 0.50 -5.65
C TYR A 393 16.55 -0.66 -5.43
N GLU A 394 15.48 -0.39 -4.66
CA GLU A 394 14.31 -1.26 -4.53
C GLU A 394 13.01 -0.52 -4.89
N ASP A 395 11.97 -1.24 -5.32
CA ASP A 395 10.70 -0.67 -5.79
C ASP A 395 9.98 0.14 -4.70
N ALA A 396 10.23 -0.21 -3.43
CA ALA A 396 9.71 0.47 -2.24
C ALA A 396 10.44 1.79 -1.90
N LEU A 397 10.79 2.57 -2.93
CA LEU A 397 11.34 3.94 -2.84
C LEU A 397 12.73 4.06 -2.16
N GLY A 398 13.50 2.98 -2.11
CA GLY A 398 14.83 2.95 -1.52
C GLY A 398 15.93 3.06 -2.59
N TYR A 399 16.87 3.98 -2.41
CA TYR A 399 17.96 4.25 -3.37
C TYR A 399 19.29 4.48 -2.65
N ALA A 400 20.39 3.97 -3.19
CA ALA A 400 21.75 4.32 -2.80
C ALA A 400 22.53 4.76 -4.03
N VAL A 401 22.92 6.03 -4.06
CA VAL A 401 23.69 6.63 -5.14
C VAL A 401 25.18 6.58 -4.77
N GLY A 402 25.97 5.87 -5.56
CA GLY A 402 27.37 5.66 -5.23
C GLY A 402 27.58 4.79 -3.98
N GLU A 403 28.74 4.93 -3.37
CA GLU A 403 29.19 4.08 -2.25
C GLU A 403 29.32 4.85 -0.93
N ALA A 404 28.93 6.11 -0.87
CA ALA A 404 29.13 6.93 0.33
C ALA A 404 28.41 6.33 1.56
N VAL A 405 27.18 5.85 1.35
CA VAL A 405 26.31 5.28 2.38
C VAL A 405 26.09 3.80 2.13
N GLY A 406 26.23 2.96 3.17
CA GLY A 406 26.05 1.51 3.10
C GLY A 406 24.60 1.03 3.21
N ASP A 407 23.62 1.91 2.99
CA ASP A 407 22.18 1.65 3.02
C ASP A 407 21.49 2.68 2.11
N LYS A 408 20.16 2.69 2.07
CA LYS A 408 19.38 3.71 1.36
C LYS A 408 19.71 5.10 1.89
N ASP A 409 19.79 6.04 0.97
CA ASP A 409 20.04 7.46 1.21
C ASP A 409 19.09 8.29 0.36
N GLY A 410 17.94 8.65 0.95
CA GLY A 410 16.93 9.49 0.30
C GLY A 410 17.48 10.87 -0.05
N ILE A 411 18.36 11.43 0.77
CA ILE A 411 18.97 12.75 0.59
C ILE A 411 19.92 12.75 -0.61
N GLY A 412 20.84 11.78 -0.68
CA GLY A 412 21.74 11.60 -1.82
C GLY A 412 20.99 11.37 -3.13
N ALA A 413 19.92 10.55 -3.08
CA ALA A 413 19.05 10.31 -4.22
C ALA A 413 18.28 11.57 -4.65
N ALA A 414 17.81 12.39 -3.70
CA ALA A 414 17.08 13.63 -3.97
C ALA A 414 17.97 14.66 -4.66
N LEU A 415 19.24 14.79 -4.22
CA LEU A 415 20.23 15.62 -4.91
C LEU A 415 20.50 15.15 -6.34
N ALA A 416 20.66 13.84 -6.55
CA ALA A 416 20.87 13.28 -7.89
C ALA A 416 19.63 13.50 -8.79
N MET A 417 18.42 13.41 -8.23
CA MET A 417 17.18 13.71 -8.95
C MET A 417 17.07 15.21 -9.29
N ALA A 418 17.43 16.10 -8.36
CA ALA A 418 17.47 17.54 -8.63
C ALA A 418 18.46 17.90 -9.75
N GLU A 419 19.64 17.27 -9.77
CA GLU A 419 20.61 17.41 -10.86
C GLU A 419 20.04 16.92 -12.20
N LEU A 420 19.40 15.74 -12.22
CA LEU A 420 18.77 15.21 -13.42
C LEU A 420 17.71 16.19 -13.97
N VAL A 421 16.83 16.69 -13.11
CA VAL A 421 15.77 17.64 -13.51
C VAL A 421 16.36 18.95 -14.01
N ALA A 422 17.40 19.48 -13.36
CA ALA A 422 18.09 20.69 -13.80
C ALA A 422 18.73 20.52 -15.19
N ASN A 423 19.34 19.37 -15.46
CA ASN A 423 19.92 19.05 -16.77
C ASN A 423 18.85 18.95 -17.85
N LEU A 424 17.79 18.18 -17.61
CA LEU A 424 16.69 18.05 -18.56
C LEU A 424 16.03 19.40 -18.83
N ARG A 425 15.83 20.22 -17.79
CA ARG A 425 15.30 21.58 -17.94
C ARG A 425 16.19 22.45 -18.83
N ALA A 426 17.52 22.37 -18.68
CA ALA A 426 18.45 23.10 -19.54
C ALA A 426 18.37 22.66 -21.01
N GLU A 427 17.97 21.41 -21.26
CA GLU A 427 17.71 20.85 -22.59
C GLU A 427 16.28 21.13 -23.11
N GLY A 428 15.42 21.79 -22.32
CA GLY A 428 14.01 21.98 -22.66
C GLY A 428 13.15 20.72 -22.54
N ARG A 429 13.58 19.77 -21.70
CA ARG A 429 12.99 18.43 -21.51
C ARG A 429 12.55 18.22 -20.06
N THR A 430 11.78 17.15 -19.85
CA THR A 430 11.27 16.73 -18.55
C THR A 430 11.70 15.29 -18.23
N PRO A 431 11.61 14.86 -16.95
CA PRO A 431 11.80 13.45 -16.59
C PRO A 431 10.85 12.50 -17.33
N VAL A 432 9.66 12.96 -17.70
CA VAL A 432 8.71 12.18 -18.49
C VAL A 432 9.25 11.93 -19.89
N ASP A 433 9.88 12.93 -20.53
CA ASP A 433 10.50 12.76 -21.86
C ASP A 433 11.64 11.74 -21.83
N LEU A 434 12.45 11.73 -20.77
CA LEU A 434 13.52 10.75 -20.60
C LEU A 434 12.95 9.33 -20.39
N LEU A 435 11.89 9.21 -19.60
CA LEU A 435 11.18 7.94 -19.41
C LEU A 435 10.51 7.46 -20.70
N ASP A 436 10.01 8.37 -21.53
CA ASP A 436 9.48 8.07 -22.86
C ASP A 436 10.57 7.49 -23.76
N ASP A 437 11.77 8.07 -23.78
CA ASP A 437 12.90 7.55 -24.55
C ASP A 437 13.38 6.18 -24.08
N LEU A 438 13.43 5.97 -22.77
CA LEU A 438 13.73 4.67 -22.19
C LEU A 438 12.73 3.61 -22.65
N HIS A 439 11.44 3.93 -22.58
CA HIS A 439 10.39 3.01 -23.01
C HIS A 439 10.35 2.79 -24.53
N ARG A 440 10.72 3.78 -25.35
CA ARG A 440 10.88 3.57 -26.80
C ARG A 440 12.03 2.62 -27.13
N ARG A 441 13.16 2.72 -26.42
CA ARG A 441 14.34 1.87 -26.64
C ARG A 441 14.16 0.45 -26.12
N HIS A 442 13.46 0.29 -25.00
CA HIS A 442 13.45 -0.94 -24.23
C HIS A 442 12.07 -1.56 -24.05
N GLY A 443 11.04 -1.05 -24.73
CA GLY A 443 9.65 -1.44 -24.51
C GLY A 443 9.02 -0.68 -23.34
N ALA A 444 7.69 -0.58 -23.33
CA ALA A 444 6.93 0.01 -22.25
C ALA A 444 6.87 -0.96 -21.06
N HIS A 445 7.63 -0.65 -20.01
CA HIS A 445 7.58 -1.39 -18.75
C HIS A 445 6.43 -0.85 -17.89
N ALA A 446 5.67 -1.77 -17.31
CA ALA A 446 4.71 -1.47 -16.24
C ALA A 446 4.94 -2.43 -15.09
N THR A 447 5.01 -1.90 -13.87
CA THR A 447 5.11 -2.69 -12.64
C THR A 447 3.97 -2.35 -11.69
N GLY A 448 3.62 -3.28 -10.80
CA GLY A 448 2.63 -3.04 -9.76
C GLY A 448 2.63 -4.14 -8.71
N GLN A 449 2.03 -3.85 -7.55
CA GLN A 449 1.88 -4.81 -6.46
C GLN A 449 0.48 -4.81 -5.84
N ARG A 450 0.15 -5.93 -5.19
CA ARG A 450 -1.02 -6.10 -4.31
C ARG A 450 -0.61 -6.90 -3.09
N SER A 451 -1.28 -6.65 -1.97
CA SER A 451 -1.10 -7.42 -0.74
C SER A 451 -2.39 -8.16 -0.39
N ILE A 452 -2.25 -9.39 0.09
CA ILE A 452 -3.34 -10.25 0.56
C ILE A 452 -3.13 -10.46 2.05
N ARG A 453 -4.12 -10.13 2.88
CA ARG A 453 -4.04 -10.38 4.32
C ARG A 453 -4.65 -11.73 4.65
N PHE A 454 -3.94 -12.49 5.45
CA PHE A 454 -4.42 -13.75 5.97
C PHE A 454 -4.77 -13.57 7.44
N GLU A 455 -5.95 -14.05 7.82
CA GLU A 455 -6.33 -14.20 9.23
C GLU A 455 -6.12 -15.65 9.61
N SER A 456 -5.26 -15.89 10.62
CA SER A 456 -5.09 -17.22 11.19
C SER A 456 -6.00 -17.33 12.40
N THR A 457 -6.89 -18.32 12.38
CA THR A 457 -7.86 -18.57 13.47
C THR A 457 -7.29 -19.50 14.55
N SER A 458 -6.14 -20.13 14.30
CA SER A 458 -5.46 -21.07 15.18
C SER A 458 -3.98 -21.22 14.77
N PRO A 459 -3.03 -21.51 15.69
CA PRO A 459 -1.63 -21.80 15.35
C PRO A 459 -1.42 -22.92 14.31
N ASP A 460 -2.38 -23.84 14.17
CA ASP A 460 -2.34 -24.95 13.21
C ASP A 460 -2.84 -24.54 11.81
N ASP A 461 -3.49 -23.38 11.68
CA ASP A 461 -3.98 -22.84 10.41
C ASP A 461 -2.90 -21.96 9.76
N GLN A 462 -2.22 -22.52 8.76
CA GLN A 462 -1.12 -21.87 8.03
C GLN A 462 -1.52 -21.57 6.56
N PRO A 463 -2.50 -20.69 6.32
CA PRO A 463 -3.03 -20.45 4.97
C PRO A 463 -1.97 -19.86 4.03
N MET A 464 -1.02 -19.06 4.53
CA MET A 464 0.10 -18.55 3.73
C MET A 464 1.04 -19.65 3.25
N ALA A 465 1.36 -20.62 4.13
CA ALA A 465 2.21 -21.75 3.76
C ALA A 465 1.53 -22.63 2.71
N ARG A 466 0.22 -22.89 2.88
CA ARG A 466 -0.59 -23.61 1.88
C ARG A 466 -0.63 -22.88 0.53
N ALA A 467 -0.79 -21.56 0.53
CA ALA A 467 -0.82 -20.77 -0.70
C ALA A 467 0.54 -20.83 -1.45
N MET A 468 1.66 -20.70 -0.72
CA MET A 468 2.99 -20.86 -1.31
C MET A 468 3.22 -22.28 -1.83
N ASP A 469 2.85 -23.31 -1.07
CA ASP A 469 2.96 -24.71 -1.48
C ASP A 469 2.09 -25.03 -2.70
N GLY A 470 0.90 -24.45 -2.78
CA GLY A 470 0.00 -24.55 -3.93
C GLY A 470 0.64 -23.99 -5.21
N LEU A 471 1.28 -22.81 -5.13
CA LEU A 471 2.00 -22.23 -6.27
C LEU A 471 3.18 -23.10 -6.73
N ARG A 472 3.83 -23.82 -5.80
CA ARG A 472 4.98 -24.70 -6.10
C ARG A 472 4.56 -26.00 -6.74
N THR A 473 3.55 -26.65 -6.16
CA THR A 473 3.16 -28.01 -6.51
C THR A 473 2.11 -28.05 -7.62
N THR A 474 1.23 -27.05 -7.66
CA THR A 474 0.09 -26.98 -8.59
C THR A 474 -0.07 -25.54 -9.13
N PRO A 475 0.96 -24.98 -9.80
CA PRO A 475 0.87 -23.64 -10.37
C PRO A 475 -0.28 -23.54 -11.37
N PRO A 476 -0.91 -22.37 -11.51
CA PRO A 476 -1.97 -22.18 -12.50
C PRO A 476 -1.38 -22.35 -13.92
N PRO A 477 -2.04 -23.07 -14.83
CA PRO A 477 -1.54 -23.23 -16.20
C PRO A 477 -1.61 -21.93 -17.00
N GLU A 478 -2.48 -21.01 -16.59
CA GLU A 478 -2.63 -19.67 -17.16
C GLU A 478 -3.02 -18.65 -16.10
N LEU A 479 -2.66 -17.39 -16.33
CA LEU A 479 -3.14 -16.24 -15.55
C LEU A 479 -3.58 -15.15 -16.51
N ALA A 480 -4.82 -14.67 -16.35
CA ALA A 480 -5.42 -13.65 -17.21
C ALA A 480 -5.35 -13.97 -18.73
N GLY A 481 -5.46 -15.25 -19.09
CA GLY A 481 -5.38 -15.73 -20.48
C GLY A 481 -3.95 -15.82 -21.04
N ALA A 482 -2.92 -15.60 -20.22
CA ALA A 482 -1.53 -15.84 -20.58
C ALA A 482 -1.04 -17.15 -19.94
N ALA A 483 -0.55 -18.08 -20.76
CA ALA A 483 -0.02 -19.35 -20.28
C ALA A 483 1.20 -19.12 -19.38
N VAL A 484 1.29 -19.85 -18.26
CA VAL A 484 2.48 -19.88 -17.42
C VAL A 484 3.52 -20.77 -18.09
N THR A 485 4.66 -20.21 -18.46
CA THR A 485 5.72 -20.88 -19.23
C THR A 485 6.83 -21.43 -18.35
N ALA A 486 7.08 -20.80 -17.21
CA ALA A 486 8.03 -21.27 -16.22
C ALA A 486 7.60 -20.88 -14.82
N VAL A 487 7.99 -21.71 -13.85
CA VAL A 487 7.83 -21.47 -12.42
C VAL A 487 9.22 -21.60 -11.79
N HIS A 488 9.70 -20.50 -11.22
CA HIS A 488 10.96 -20.47 -10.48
C HIS A 488 10.64 -20.35 -9.00
N ASP A 489 10.79 -21.45 -8.27
CA ASP A 489 10.75 -21.46 -6.81
C ASP A 489 12.15 -21.14 -6.28
N LEU A 490 12.27 -20.10 -5.46
CA LEU A 490 13.52 -19.71 -4.83
C LEU A 490 13.71 -20.37 -3.46
N ALA A 491 12.87 -21.34 -3.05
CA ALA A 491 13.02 -22.03 -1.77
C ALA A 491 14.42 -22.63 -1.55
N ASP A 492 15.04 -23.17 -2.61
CA ASP A 492 16.42 -23.68 -2.60
C ASP A 492 17.45 -22.68 -3.19
N GLY A 493 17.00 -21.47 -3.54
CA GLY A 493 17.77 -20.45 -4.24
C GLY A 493 17.83 -20.67 -5.76
N SER A 494 18.65 -19.86 -6.43
CA SER A 494 18.97 -19.98 -7.85
C SER A 494 20.48 -19.83 -8.08
N GLU A 495 20.92 -19.83 -9.34
CA GLU A 495 22.32 -19.52 -9.68
C GLU A 495 22.77 -18.15 -9.14
N HIS A 496 21.84 -17.20 -9.00
CA HIS A 496 22.15 -15.81 -8.67
C HIS A 496 21.51 -15.30 -7.37
N LEU A 497 20.52 -16.01 -6.83
CA LEU A 497 19.79 -15.61 -5.63
C LEU A 497 19.89 -16.67 -4.52
N PRO A 498 20.11 -16.28 -3.26
CA PRO A 498 20.09 -17.23 -2.16
C PRO A 498 18.66 -17.75 -1.89
N PRO A 499 18.54 -18.86 -1.14
CA PRO A 499 17.25 -19.42 -0.71
C PRO A 499 16.30 -18.39 -0.08
N ALA A 500 15.04 -18.38 -0.54
CA ALA A 500 13.98 -17.50 -0.04
C ALA A 500 12.57 -18.04 -0.36
N GLU A 501 11.60 -17.67 0.49
CA GLU A 501 10.17 -17.90 0.22
C GLU A 501 9.66 -16.96 -0.89
N VAL A 502 10.00 -17.26 -2.14
CA VAL A 502 9.60 -16.47 -3.31
C VAL A 502 9.32 -17.42 -4.47
N VAL A 503 8.17 -17.25 -5.12
CA VAL A 503 7.83 -17.94 -6.38
C VAL A 503 7.69 -16.91 -7.48
N VAL A 504 8.37 -17.15 -8.61
CA VAL A 504 8.26 -16.34 -9.83
C VAL A 504 7.59 -17.17 -10.92
N LEU A 505 6.49 -16.64 -11.48
CA LEU A 505 5.80 -17.21 -12.63
C LEU A 505 6.16 -16.37 -13.85
N GLU A 506 6.77 -16.98 -14.87
CA GLU A 506 6.95 -16.37 -16.20
C GLU A 506 5.75 -16.69 -17.08
N LEU A 507 5.31 -15.73 -17.88
CA LEU A 507 4.09 -15.84 -18.69
C LEU A 507 4.36 -15.62 -20.18
N TYR A 508 3.60 -16.32 -21.01
CA TYR A 508 3.69 -16.25 -22.47
C TYR A 508 3.13 -14.93 -23.03
N GLY A 509 3.84 -14.35 -24.00
CA GLY A 509 3.50 -13.09 -24.67
C GLY A 509 3.84 -11.85 -23.83
N ALA A 510 4.20 -10.73 -24.49
CA ALA A 510 4.63 -9.44 -23.90
C ALA A 510 5.34 -9.59 -22.54
N GLU A 511 6.61 -10.00 -22.59
CA GLU A 511 7.48 -10.41 -21.45
C GLU A 511 6.88 -10.03 -20.09
N ALA A 512 6.17 -10.98 -19.48
CA ALA A 512 5.38 -10.75 -18.27
C ALA A 512 5.77 -11.76 -17.18
N ARG A 513 5.77 -11.28 -15.94
CA ARG A 513 6.02 -12.10 -14.77
C ARG A 513 5.12 -11.73 -13.60
N VAL A 514 4.81 -12.71 -12.76
CA VAL A 514 4.17 -12.54 -11.46
C VAL A 514 5.11 -13.09 -10.38
N ILE A 515 5.33 -12.33 -9.32
CA ILE A 515 6.19 -12.73 -8.20
C ILE A 515 5.36 -12.74 -6.93
N VAL A 516 5.39 -13.84 -6.19
CA VAL A 516 4.64 -14.01 -4.94
C VAL A 516 5.60 -14.32 -3.80
N ARG A 517 5.42 -13.62 -2.67
CA ARG A 517 6.18 -13.86 -1.44
C ARG A 517 5.38 -13.55 -0.18
N PRO A 518 5.62 -14.22 0.96
CA PRO A 518 5.10 -13.80 2.24
C PRO A 518 5.81 -12.53 2.73
N SER A 519 5.08 -11.70 3.48
CA SER A 519 5.65 -10.62 4.29
C SER A 519 6.35 -11.23 5.50
N GLY A 520 7.52 -10.68 5.86
CA GLY A 520 8.29 -11.16 7.01
C GLY A 520 7.81 -10.62 8.35
N THR A 521 7.00 -9.56 8.35
CA THR A 521 6.61 -8.81 9.56
C THR A 521 5.11 -8.84 9.84
N GLU A 522 4.30 -9.25 8.87
CA GLU A 522 2.83 -9.25 8.95
C GLU A 522 2.28 -10.54 8.32
N PRO A 523 1.09 -11.03 8.75
CA PRO A 523 0.44 -12.17 8.12
C PRO A 523 -0.20 -11.76 6.77
N LYS A 524 0.65 -11.35 5.83
CA LYS A 524 0.27 -10.88 4.50
C LYS A 524 1.16 -11.54 3.46
N MET A 525 0.60 -11.85 2.29
CA MET A 525 1.36 -12.17 1.08
C MET A 525 1.41 -10.94 0.17
N LYS A 526 2.53 -10.76 -0.53
CA LYS A 526 2.68 -9.74 -1.56
C LYS A 526 2.77 -10.40 -2.92
N VAL A 527 2.02 -9.85 -3.87
CA VAL A 527 1.98 -10.24 -5.28
C VAL A 527 2.46 -9.05 -6.09
N TYR A 528 3.50 -9.24 -6.87
CA TYR A 528 4.06 -8.26 -7.79
C TYR A 528 3.81 -8.73 -9.22
N ALA A 529 3.64 -7.80 -10.15
CA ALA A 529 3.58 -8.12 -11.58
C ALA A 529 4.38 -7.10 -12.38
N GLU A 530 5.02 -7.58 -13.43
CA GLU A 530 5.63 -6.76 -14.47
C GLU A 530 5.14 -7.23 -15.84
N ALA A 531 4.92 -6.29 -16.75
CA ALA A 531 4.71 -6.56 -18.17
C ALA A 531 5.54 -5.57 -19.00
N VAL A 532 6.18 -6.10 -20.05
CA VAL A 532 6.93 -5.31 -21.03
C VAL A 532 6.27 -5.47 -22.39
N VAL A 533 5.86 -4.36 -22.99
CA VAL A 533 5.24 -4.33 -24.32
C VAL A 533 6.13 -3.53 -25.27
N ASP A 534 6.53 -4.14 -26.38
CA ASP A 534 7.32 -3.44 -27.39
C ASP A 534 6.57 -2.22 -27.93
N VAL A 535 7.33 -1.17 -28.24
CA VAL A 535 6.76 0.06 -28.81
C VAL A 535 6.75 -0.06 -30.33
N ASP A 536 5.56 -0.25 -30.90
CA ASP A 536 5.34 -0.26 -32.35
C ASP A 536 4.56 1.00 -32.78
N ASP A 537 5.22 1.88 -33.54
CA ASP A 537 4.61 3.10 -34.07
C ASP A 537 3.41 2.83 -35.00
N ALA A 538 3.40 1.68 -35.71
CA ALA A 538 2.27 1.28 -36.55
C ALA A 538 1.05 0.84 -35.71
N ALA A 539 1.27 0.40 -34.47
CA ALA A 539 0.24 -0.01 -33.51
C ALA A 539 -0.18 1.12 -32.53
N GLY A 540 0.11 2.39 -32.88
CA GLY A 540 -0.22 3.56 -32.06
C GLY A 540 0.89 3.96 -31.06
N GLY A 541 2.07 3.37 -31.19
CA GLY A 541 3.31 3.79 -30.55
C GLY A 541 3.29 3.65 -29.03
N LEU A 542 4.10 4.50 -28.38
CA LEU A 542 4.37 4.42 -26.94
C LEU A 542 3.09 4.50 -26.08
N ARG A 543 2.10 5.27 -26.52
CA ARG A 543 0.84 5.42 -25.77
C ARG A 543 0.07 4.11 -25.71
N SER A 544 -0.09 3.42 -26.85
CA SER A 544 -0.75 2.12 -26.91
C SER A 544 -0.01 1.07 -26.08
N ALA A 545 1.32 0.98 -26.25
CA ALA A 545 2.15 0.02 -25.52
C ALA A 545 2.04 0.20 -23.99
N ARG A 546 2.04 1.45 -23.50
CA ARG A 546 1.84 1.74 -22.06
C ARG A 546 0.45 1.36 -21.56
N ILE A 547 -0.60 1.63 -22.34
CA ILE A 547 -1.97 1.25 -21.97
C ILE A 547 -2.09 -0.26 -21.90
N GLU A 548 -1.51 -0.97 -22.86
CA GLU A 548 -1.49 -2.43 -22.89
C GLU A 548 -0.73 -3.00 -21.69
N ALA A 549 0.50 -2.55 -21.45
CA ALA A 549 1.33 -3.00 -20.33
C ALA A 549 0.61 -2.80 -18.97
N ARG A 550 0.01 -1.62 -18.75
CA ARG A 550 -0.77 -1.31 -17.55
C ARG A 550 -2.02 -2.17 -17.40
N THR A 551 -2.73 -2.39 -18.50
CA THR A 551 -3.91 -3.26 -18.52
C THR A 551 -3.52 -4.70 -18.19
N ARG A 552 -2.39 -5.16 -18.72
CA ARG A 552 -1.87 -6.51 -18.50
C ARG A 552 -1.46 -6.71 -17.04
N ILE A 553 -0.67 -5.83 -16.44
CA ILE A 553 -0.32 -5.98 -15.02
C ILE A 553 -1.55 -5.93 -14.11
N THR A 554 -2.56 -5.11 -14.42
CA THR A 554 -3.79 -5.06 -13.63
C THR A 554 -4.51 -6.41 -13.64
N LYS A 555 -4.71 -6.98 -14.83
CA LYS A 555 -5.34 -8.29 -14.98
C LYS A 555 -4.52 -9.41 -14.33
N LEU A 556 -3.20 -9.38 -14.46
CA LEU A 556 -2.29 -10.36 -13.85
C LEU A 556 -2.33 -10.31 -12.33
N LEU A 557 -2.24 -9.11 -11.74
CA LEU A 557 -2.36 -8.93 -10.30
C LEU A 557 -3.71 -9.44 -9.78
N ASP A 558 -4.80 -9.10 -10.44
CA ASP A 558 -6.13 -9.55 -10.05
C ASP A 558 -6.28 -11.08 -10.14
N ALA A 559 -5.76 -11.69 -11.21
CA ALA A 559 -5.80 -13.15 -11.39
C ALA A 559 -4.91 -13.88 -10.37
N ALA A 560 -3.69 -13.39 -10.16
CA ALA A 560 -2.76 -13.95 -9.21
C ALA A 560 -3.25 -13.81 -7.77
N VAL A 561 -3.81 -12.65 -7.39
CA VAL A 561 -4.41 -12.45 -6.06
C VAL A 561 -5.54 -13.43 -5.80
N ARG A 562 -6.44 -13.62 -6.78
CA ARG A 562 -7.52 -14.62 -6.67
C ARG A 562 -6.97 -16.03 -6.50
N HIS A 563 -5.96 -16.40 -7.29
CA HIS A 563 -5.36 -17.73 -7.21
C HIS A 563 -4.64 -17.96 -5.87
N VAL A 564 -3.88 -16.98 -5.38
CA VAL A 564 -3.16 -17.08 -4.09
C VAL A 564 -4.12 -17.11 -2.90
N ALA A 565 -5.26 -16.41 -2.98
CA ALA A 565 -6.28 -16.43 -1.94
C ALA A 565 -7.09 -17.74 -1.91
N ASP A 566 -7.30 -18.38 -3.06
CA ASP A 566 -8.06 -19.63 -3.21
C ASP A 566 -7.47 -20.53 -4.33
N PRO A 567 -6.44 -21.35 -4.01
CA PRO A 567 -5.75 -22.16 -5.00
C PRO A 567 -6.61 -23.28 -5.62
N GLU A 568 -7.60 -23.81 -4.89
CA GLU A 568 -8.40 -24.98 -5.31
C GLU A 568 -9.45 -24.67 -6.38
N ARG A 569 -9.76 -23.38 -6.61
CA ARG A 569 -10.81 -22.97 -7.54
C ARG A 569 -10.47 -23.27 -9.01
N HIS A 570 -9.19 -23.22 -9.41
CA HIS A 570 -8.78 -23.43 -10.81
C HIS A 570 -8.78 -24.92 -11.23
N GLY A 571 -8.74 -25.86 -10.27
CA GLY A 571 -8.81 -27.30 -10.57
C GLY A 571 -10.21 -27.80 -10.93
N ARG A 572 -11.26 -27.03 -10.65
CA ARG A 572 -12.66 -27.44 -10.91
C ARG A 572 -13.20 -27.01 -12.27
N ASP A 573 -12.60 -25.98 -12.87
CA ASP A 573 -13.04 -25.45 -14.17
C ASP A 573 -12.32 -26.12 -15.36
N GLY A 574 -11.33 -27.00 -15.10
CA GLY A 574 -10.44 -27.58 -16.12
C GLY A 574 -10.60 -29.06 -16.45
N VAL A 575 -11.55 -29.81 -15.85
CA VAL A 575 -11.73 -31.25 -16.13
C VAL A 575 -13.19 -31.60 -16.36
N THR A 576 -13.60 -31.66 -17.62
CA THR A 576 -14.81 -32.41 -18.01
C THR A 576 -14.50 -33.90 -18.10
N ALA A 577 -15.32 -34.69 -17.41
CA ALA A 577 -15.58 -36.14 -17.53
C ALA A 577 -14.60 -37.13 -16.87
N ALA A 578 -14.93 -37.56 -15.64
CA ALA A 578 -15.19 -38.97 -15.31
C ALA A 578 -15.75 -39.11 -13.89
N THR A 579 -16.79 -39.94 -13.78
CA THR A 579 -17.47 -40.38 -12.56
C THR A 579 -16.57 -41.24 -11.68
N GLU A 580 -16.53 -40.99 -10.36
CA GLU A 580 -16.63 -42.02 -9.30
C GLU A 580 -16.73 -41.43 -7.87
N THR A 581 -17.53 -42.11 -7.04
CA THR A 581 -18.00 -41.78 -5.69
C THR A 581 -17.00 -42.09 -4.54
N PRO A 582 -17.22 -41.56 -3.31
CA PRO A 582 -16.15 -41.24 -2.33
C PRO A 582 -15.94 -42.28 -1.22
N SER A 583 -14.77 -42.26 -0.58
CA SER A 583 -14.53 -42.93 0.72
C SER A 583 -13.91 -42.00 1.78
N THR A 584 -14.71 -41.76 2.82
CA THR A 584 -14.40 -41.71 4.28
C THR A 584 -13.02 -41.19 4.72
N GLY A 585 -12.86 -39.99 5.31
CA GLY A 585 -13.16 -39.60 6.71
C GLY A 585 -11.83 -39.43 7.51
N LYS A 586 -11.49 -38.36 8.25
CA LYS A 586 -12.13 -37.61 9.37
C LYS A 586 -11.39 -36.27 9.57
N THR A 587 -12.03 -35.09 9.46
CA THR A 587 -12.64 -34.21 10.50
C THR A 587 -11.74 -33.59 11.60
N ALA A 588 -11.71 -32.25 11.63
CA ALA A 588 -11.57 -31.39 12.80
C ALA A 588 -12.68 -30.32 12.81
N THR A 589 -13.12 -29.91 14.00
CA THR A 589 -14.47 -29.43 14.33
C THR A 589 -14.59 -27.89 14.41
N VAL A 590 -15.65 -27.33 13.81
CA VAL A 590 -16.10 -25.93 13.97
C VAL A 590 -17.20 -25.85 15.03
N ILE A 591 -17.11 -24.89 15.96
CA ILE A 591 -18.16 -24.59 16.94
C ILE A 591 -19.24 -23.73 16.25
N ARG A 592 -20.45 -24.28 16.18
CA ARG A 592 -21.67 -23.66 15.65
C ARG A 592 -22.25 -22.65 16.62
N THR A 593 -22.73 -21.52 16.11
CA THR A 593 -23.90 -20.82 16.65
C THR A 593 -25.10 -21.15 15.76
N THR A 594 -26.00 -21.99 16.31
CA THR A 594 -27.39 -22.32 15.89
C THR A 594 -27.66 -22.69 14.41
N GLU A 595 -27.93 -23.98 14.19
CA GLU A 595 -28.41 -24.56 12.92
C GLU A 595 -29.75 -23.97 12.45
N PRO A 596 -29.98 -23.82 11.12
CA PRO A 596 -31.22 -24.23 10.49
C PRO A 596 -31.10 -25.68 9.96
N PRO A 597 -32.22 -26.41 9.84
CA PRO A 597 -32.23 -27.85 9.61
C PRO A 597 -31.98 -28.20 8.13
N ASP A 598 -31.36 -29.36 7.91
CA ASP A 598 -31.29 -30.17 6.67
C ASP A 598 -31.39 -29.40 5.33
N GLY A 599 -30.24 -29.08 4.72
CA GLY A 599 -30.16 -28.00 3.72
C GLY A 599 -29.30 -28.21 2.47
N SER A 600 -28.95 -29.42 2.04
CA SER A 600 -28.20 -29.58 0.76
C SER A 600 -28.99 -29.14 -0.49
N ARG A 601 -30.31 -28.93 -0.35
CA ARG A 601 -31.15 -28.14 -1.26
C ARG A 601 -31.32 -26.67 -0.82
N ALA A 602 -31.19 -26.36 0.47
CA ALA A 602 -31.41 -25.03 1.04
C ALA A 602 -30.26 -24.05 0.71
N ASP A 603 -29.00 -24.48 0.68
CA ASP A 603 -27.88 -23.60 0.29
C ASP A 603 -27.91 -23.25 -1.21
N GLY A 604 -28.30 -24.22 -2.06
CA GLY A 604 -28.55 -23.98 -3.48
C GLY A 604 -29.75 -23.05 -3.71
N MET A 605 -30.83 -23.24 -2.94
CA MET A 605 -32.03 -22.40 -2.99
C MET A 605 -31.75 -20.98 -2.48
N GLN A 606 -30.99 -20.83 -1.39
CA GLN A 606 -30.56 -19.53 -0.85
C GLN A 606 -29.70 -18.77 -1.85
N ARG A 607 -28.79 -19.47 -2.55
CA ARG A 607 -27.96 -18.86 -3.59
C ARG A 607 -28.77 -18.42 -4.81
N ALA A 608 -29.73 -19.23 -5.25
CA ALA A 608 -30.65 -18.86 -6.32
C ALA A 608 -31.53 -17.65 -5.92
N ASP A 609 -31.99 -17.61 -4.67
CA ASP A 609 -32.79 -16.50 -4.14
C ASP A 609 -32.00 -15.20 -4.03
N ASP A 610 -30.74 -15.27 -3.62
CA ASP A 610 -29.83 -14.12 -3.58
C ASP A 610 -29.50 -13.61 -5.00
N LEU A 611 -29.32 -14.50 -5.98
CA LEU A 611 -29.15 -14.10 -7.37
C LEU A 611 -30.42 -13.45 -7.95
N ARG A 612 -31.61 -14.00 -7.64
CA ARG A 612 -32.90 -13.36 -7.99
C ARG A 612 -33.06 -12.00 -7.31
N LEU A 613 -32.59 -11.85 -6.08
CA LEU A 613 -32.54 -10.57 -5.39
C LEU A 613 -31.63 -9.58 -6.14
N VAL A 614 -30.44 -9.99 -6.57
CA VAL A 614 -29.52 -9.14 -7.34
C VAL A 614 -30.18 -8.65 -8.63
N VAL A 615 -30.90 -9.51 -9.36
CA VAL A 615 -31.68 -9.08 -10.55
C VAL A 615 -32.67 -7.98 -10.17
N ARG A 616 -33.52 -8.21 -9.14
CA ARG A 616 -34.51 -7.22 -8.68
C ARG A 616 -33.90 -5.93 -8.11
N CYS A 617 -32.62 -5.96 -7.75
CA CYS A 617 -31.87 -4.80 -7.25
C CYS A 617 -31.05 -4.11 -8.36
N THR A 618 -31.11 -4.55 -9.62
CA THR A 618 -30.24 -4.03 -10.68
C THR A 618 -30.83 -2.79 -11.36
N ASP A 619 -30.10 -1.67 -11.33
CA ASP A 619 -30.35 -0.50 -12.17
C ASP A 619 -29.62 -0.72 -13.50
N LEU A 620 -30.36 -1.15 -14.53
CA LEU A 620 -29.84 -1.48 -15.85
C LEU A 620 -29.55 -0.20 -16.64
N THR A 621 -28.34 -0.10 -17.21
CA THR A 621 -27.84 1.17 -17.72
C THR A 621 -26.76 0.98 -18.78
N THR A 622 -26.64 1.95 -19.69
CA THR A 622 -25.50 2.08 -20.62
C THR A 622 -24.78 3.40 -20.38
N LEU A 623 -25.52 4.52 -20.33
CA LEU A 623 -25.01 5.87 -20.09
C LEU A 623 -23.83 6.22 -20.99
N GLU A 624 -23.87 5.75 -22.23
CA GLU A 624 -22.88 6.06 -23.25
C GLU A 624 -23.34 7.21 -24.13
N GLY A 625 -22.39 7.97 -24.68
CA GLY A 625 -22.69 9.13 -25.53
C GLY A 625 -23.39 8.77 -26.86
N ASP A 626 -23.45 7.48 -27.20
CA ASP A 626 -24.11 6.93 -28.40
C ASP A 626 -25.45 6.23 -28.08
N ASP A 627 -26.04 6.47 -26.91
CA ASP A 627 -27.36 5.91 -26.55
C ASP A 627 -28.47 6.47 -27.45
N THR A 628 -29.03 5.60 -28.29
CA THR A 628 -30.11 5.91 -29.23
C THR A 628 -31.47 5.45 -28.71
N PRO A 629 -32.60 6.00 -29.22
CA PRO A 629 -33.93 5.48 -28.93
C PRO A 629 -34.09 3.96 -29.15
N GLY A 630 -33.44 3.40 -30.17
CA GLY A 630 -33.45 1.96 -30.43
C GLY A 630 -32.76 1.16 -29.33
N ARG A 631 -31.62 1.66 -28.82
CA ARG A 631 -30.91 1.04 -27.70
C ARG A 631 -31.72 1.12 -26.41
N ILE A 632 -32.38 2.25 -26.14
CA ILE A 632 -33.25 2.39 -24.96
C ILE A 632 -34.47 1.45 -25.03
N ARG A 633 -35.06 1.24 -26.21
CA ARG A 633 -36.11 0.21 -26.40
C ARG A 633 -35.61 -1.19 -26.06
N ALA A 634 -34.41 -1.55 -26.53
CA ALA A 634 -33.80 -2.84 -26.20
C ALA A 634 -33.50 -2.97 -24.70
N LEU A 635 -33.00 -1.90 -24.07
CA LEU A 635 -32.69 -1.84 -22.65
C LEU A 635 -33.96 -2.00 -21.79
N CYS A 636 -35.04 -1.31 -22.13
CA CYS A 636 -36.34 -1.45 -21.45
C CYS A 636 -36.93 -2.86 -21.63
N SER A 637 -36.82 -3.43 -22.83
CA SER A 637 -37.24 -4.82 -23.06
C SER A 637 -36.45 -5.81 -22.22
N GLN A 638 -35.13 -5.63 -22.10
CA GLN A 638 -34.27 -6.47 -21.28
C GLN A 638 -34.55 -6.27 -19.78
N ALA A 639 -34.84 -5.06 -19.35
CA ALA A 639 -35.20 -4.76 -17.97
C ALA A 639 -36.48 -5.48 -17.52
N LEU A 640 -37.47 -5.57 -18.40
CA LEU A 640 -38.73 -6.28 -18.15
C LEU A 640 -38.57 -7.80 -18.19
N ARG A 641 -37.68 -8.30 -19.07
CA ARG A 641 -37.42 -9.72 -19.25
C ARG A 641 -35.91 -9.99 -19.30
N PRO A 642 -35.23 -10.04 -18.13
CA PRO A 642 -33.78 -10.21 -18.06
C PRO A 642 -33.29 -11.53 -18.67
N ASP A 643 -34.07 -12.60 -18.49
CA ASP A 643 -33.87 -13.87 -19.16
C ASP A 643 -35.04 -14.16 -20.11
N PRO A 644 -34.83 -14.09 -21.44
CA PRO A 644 -35.84 -14.50 -22.40
C PRO A 644 -36.22 -15.98 -22.32
N ALA A 645 -35.33 -16.85 -21.84
CA ALA A 645 -35.56 -18.29 -21.74
C ALA A 645 -36.30 -18.69 -20.44
N ASP A 646 -36.16 -17.90 -19.37
CA ASP A 646 -36.81 -18.15 -18.07
C ASP A 646 -37.66 -16.95 -17.61
N PRO A 647 -39.00 -17.00 -17.79
CA PRO A 647 -39.89 -15.93 -17.35
C PRO A 647 -40.02 -15.81 -15.82
N THR A 648 -39.46 -16.73 -15.04
CA THR A 648 -39.44 -16.64 -13.56
C THR A 648 -38.35 -15.69 -13.04
N VAL A 649 -37.37 -15.34 -13.89
CA VAL A 649 -36.41 -14.26 -13.61
C VAL A 649 -37.14 -12.93 -13.76
N GLY A 650 -37.67 -12.43 -12.65
CA GLY A 650 -38.45 -11.20 -12.57
C GLY A 650 -37.68 -9.95 -13.05
N PRO A 651 -38.38 -8.82 -13.22
CA PRO A 651 -37.80 -7.61 -13.79
C PRO A 651 -36.72 -7.00 -12.89
N VAL A 652 -35.88 -6.17 -13.49
CA VAL A 652 -34.87 -5.40 -12.76
C VAL A 652 -35.49 -4.23 -12.00
N ALA A 653 -34.68 -3.58 -11.15
CA ALA A 653 -35.09 -2.45 -10.33
C ALA A 653 -35.54 -1.23 -11.14
N ALA A 654 -34.66 -0.79 -12.04
CA ALA A 654 -34.80 0.46 -12.76
C ALA A 654 -34.03 0.41 -14.09
N VAL A 655 -34.40 1.28 -15.02
CA VAL A 655 -33.59 1.63 -16.19
C VAL A 655 -33.04 3.04 -15.99
N CYS A 656 -31.72 3.20 -16.03
CA CYS A 656 -31.05 4.48 -15.80
C CYS A 656 -30.58 5.10 -17.12
N VAL A 657 -31.05 6.32 -17.41
CA VAL A 657 -30.82 7.02 -18.70
C VAL A 657 -30.46 8.49 -18.52
N TYR A 658 -29.89 9.10 -19.56
CA TYR A 658 -29.76 10.56 -19.62
C TYR A 658 -31.14 11.25 -19.68
N PRO A 659 -31.27 12.51 -19.22
CA PRO A 659 -32.56 13.21 -19.13
C PRO A 659 -33.31 13.29 -20.47
N ALA A 660 -32.57 13.45 -21.58
CA ALA A 660 -33.15 13.52 -22.93
C ALA A 660 -33.87 12.22 -23.36
N LEU A 661 -33.53 11.08 -22.75
CA LEU A 661 -34.09 9.76 -23.07
C LEU A 661 -35.12 9.30 -22.04
N ALA A 662 -35.29 10.03 -20.94
CA ALA A 662 -36.27 9.72 -19.89
C ALA A 662 -37.72 9.64 -20.40
N PRO A 663 -38.21 10.53 -21.31
CA PRO A 663 -39.59 10.42 -21.82
C PRO A 663 -39.86 9.09 -22.52
N LEU A 664 -38.90 8.60 -23.31
CA LEU A 664 -39.03 7.34 -24.02
C LEU A 664 -39.01 6.15 -23.06
N ALA A 665 -38.12 6.16 -22.06
CA ALA A 665 -38.10 5.11 -21.04
C ALA A 665 -39.40 5.11 -20.22
N ALA A 666 -39.94 6.28 -19.86
CA ALA A 666 -41.21 6.43 -19.17
C ALA A 666 -42.40 5.93 -19.98
N GLU A 667 -42.44 6.21 -21.29
CA GLU A 667 -43.47 5.66 -22.19
C GLU A 667 -43.40 4.12 -22.24
N LEU A 668 -42.21 3.56 -22.39
CA LEU A 668 -42.01 2.11 -22.55
C LEU A 668 -42.24 1.30 -21.29
N LEU A 669 -41.97 1.90 -20.13
CA LEU A 669 -42.07 1.25 -18.82
C LEU A 669 -43.32 1.69 -18.05
N ALA A 670 -44.23 2.44 -18.70
CA ALA A 670 -45.52 2.80 -18.15
C ALA A 670 -46.29 1.55 -17.69
N ASP A 671 -46.89 1.62 -16.50
CA ASP A 671 -47.64 0.52 -15.87
C ASP A 671 -46.82 -0.76 -15.63
N THR A 672 -45.49 -0.68 -15.63
CA THR A 672 -44.58 -1.77 -15.27
C THR A 672 -43.96 -1.53 -13.88
N PRO A 673 -43.41 -2.58 -13.22
CA PRO A 673 -42.74 -2.41 -11.94
C PRO A 673 -41.31 -1.84 -12.04
N VAL A 674 -40.79 -1.59 -13.25
CA VAL A 674 -39.42 -1.08 -13.46
C VAL A 674 -39.43 0.44 -13.37
N ALA A 675 -38.64 1.01 -12.45
CA ALA A 675 -38.54 2.45 -12.30
C ALA A 675 -37.74 3.10 -13.44
N VAL A 676 -38.00 4.39 -13.69
CA VAL A 676 -37.19 5.21 -14.61
C VAL A 676 -36.26 6.07 -13.77
N ALA A 677 -34.99 5.70 -13.75
CA ALA A 677 -33.94 6.50 -13.14
C ALA A 677 -33.32 7.43 -14.19
N SER A 678 -32.98 8.65 -13.80
CA SER A 678 -32.20 9.54 -14.67
C SER A 678 -30.99 10.13 -13.97
N VAL A 679 -29.86 10.15 -14.67
CA VAL A 679 -28.70 10.92 -14.22
C VAL A 679 -28.95 12.41 -14.48
N ALA A 680 -28.96 13.23 -13.44
CA ALA A 680 -29.26 14.67 -13.54
C ALA A 680 -28.47 15.47 -12.49
N GLY A 681 -28.24 16.75 -12.76
CA GLY A 681 -27.35 17.59 -11.95
C GLY A 681 -25.90 17.50 -12.45
N ALA A 682 -25.69 17.73 -13.74
CA ALA A 682 -24.39 17.83 -14.41
C ALA A 682 -23.56 16.54 -14.43
N PHE A 683 -24.20 15.38 -14.52
CA PHE A 683 -23.51 14.09 -14.66
C PHE A 683 -22.57 14.07 -15.89
N PRO A 684 -21.38 13.43 -15.81
CA PRO A 684 -20.80 12.74 -14.65
C PRO A 684 -19.99 13.64 -13.71
N SER A 685 -19.77 14.90 -14.07
CA SER A 685 -18.87 15.78 -13.32
C SER A 685 -19.49 16.32 -12.03
N GLY A 686 -20.77 16.68 -12.07
CA GLY A 686 -21.46 17.45 -11.03
C GLY A 686 -21.10 18.95 -11.01
N LEU A 687 -20.36 19.47 -12.00
CA LEU A 687 -19.68 20.78 -11.93
C LEU A 687 -20.34 21.92 -12.74
N SER A 688 -21.66 21.90 -12.92
CA SER A 688 -22.40 23.05 -13.49
C SER A 688 -22.92 23.98 -12.40
N PRO A 689 -23.25 25.25 -12.72
CA PRO A 689 -23.93 26.15 -11.78
C PRO A 689 -25.21 25.53 -11.20
N LEU A 690 -25.51 25.86 -9.94
CA LEU A 690 -26.64 25.28 -9.20
C LEU A 690 -27.97 25.44 -9.96
N GLU A 691 -28.22 26.60 -10.59
CA GLU A 691 -29.49 26.83 -11.30
C GLU A 691 -29.66 25.87 -12.47
N VAL A 692 -28.57 25.55 -13.17
CA VAL A 692 -28.56 24.58 -14.27
C VAL A 692 -28.82 23.18 -13.75
N LYS A 693 -28.18 22.80 -12.64
CA LYS A 693 -28.37 21.47 -12.02
C LYS A 693 -29.81 21.27 -11.55
N VAL A 694 -30.39 22.28 -10.90
CA VAL A 694 -31.80 22.27 -10.44
C VAL A 694 -32.75 22.16 -11.62
N ALA A 695 -32.55 22.96 -12.68
CA ALA A 695 -33.40 22.90 -13.86
C ALA A 695 -33.33 21.54 -14.57
N GLU A 696 -32.14 20.92 -14.65
CA GLU A 696 -31.96 19.60 -15.24
C GLU A 696 -32.68 18.51 -14.43
N VAL A 697 -32.60 18.55 -13.09
CA VAL A 697 -33.33 17.62 -12.20
C VAL A 697 -34.84 17.78 -12.38
N GLN A 698 -35.35 19.02 -12.36
CA GLN A 698 -36.78 19.29 -12.58
C GLN A 698 -37.24 18.81 -13.96
N ALA A 699 -36.44 19.02 -14.99
CA ALA A 699 -36.73 18.55 -16.34
C ALA A 699 -36.76 17.02 -16.43
N ALA A 700 -35.84 16.32 -15.77
CA ALA A 700 -35.83 14.86 -15.72
C ALA A 700 -37.08 14.29 -15.02
N VAL A 701 -37.49 14.89 -13.88
CA VAL A 701 -38.72 14.50 -13.18
C VAL A 701 -39.96 14.80 -14.03
N ALA A 702 -40.04 15.97 -14.65
CA ALA A 702 -41.14 16.33 -15.56
C ALA A 702 -41.21 15.42 -16.80
N ALA A 703 -40.07 14.88 -17.23
CA ALA A 703 -39.95 13.91 -18.30
C ALA A 703 -40.35 12.47 -17.89
N GLY A 704 -40.75 12.25 -16.63
CA GLY A 704 -41.24 10.97 -16.14
C GLY A 704 -40.23 10.13 -15.36
N ALA A 705 -39.05 10.68 -15.01
CA ALA A 705 -38.13 9.99 -14.11
C ALA A 705 -38.71 9.92 -12.69
N THR A 706 -38.78 8.72 -12.13
CA THR A 706 -39.22 8.46 -10.75
C THR A 706 -38.06 8.35 -9.77
N GLU A 707 -36.82 8.27 -10.27
CA GLU A 707 -35.60 8.29 -9.48
C GLU A 707 -34.54 9.21 -10.13
N ILE A 708 -33.74 9.89 -9.31
CA ILE A 708 -32.70 10.82 -9.75
C ILE A 708 -31.34 10.41 -9.19
N ASP A 709 -30.37 10.16 -10.07
CA ASP A 709 -28.96 9.93 -9.74
C ASP A 709 -28.18 11.23 -9.95
N THR A 710 -27.76 11.90 -8.87
CA THR A 710 -26.95 13.12 -8.94
C THR A 710 -25.56 12.94 -8.37
N VAL A 711 -24.60 13.76 -8.80
CA VAL A 711 -23.21 13.68 -8.33
C VAL A 711 -22.97 14.75 -7.28
N LEU A 712 -22.41 14.35 -6.13
CA LEU A 712 -21.91 15.27 -5.11
C LEU A 712 -21.01 16.33 -5.77
N ASN A 713 -21.13 17.60 -5.36
CA ASN A 713 -20.16 18.61 -5.76
C ASN A 713 -18.82 18.33 -5.08
N ARG A 714 -18.04 17.46 -5.73
CA ARG A 714 -16.74 16.99 -5.25
C ARG A 714 -15.74 18.14 -5.15
N SER A 715 -15.86 19.15 -6.01
CA SER A 715 -14.98 20.33 -5.93
C SER A 715 -15.22 21.08 -4.63
N ALA A 716 -16.48 21.36 -4.27
CA ALA A 716 -16.81 22.00 -2.99
C ALA A 716 -16.43 21.11 -1.81
N PHE A 717 -16.78 19.82 -1.87
CA PHE A 717 -16.49 18.85 -0.81
C PHE A 717 -14.98 18.71 -0.55
N LEU A 718 -14.17 18.42 -1.58
CA LEU A 718 -12.72 18.24 -1.44
C LEU A 718 -11.98 19.55 -1.10
N SER A 719 -12.61 20.71 -1.34
CA SER A 719 -12.08 22.01 -0.92
C SER A 719 -12.45 22.38 0.53
N GLY A 720 -13.16 21.50 1.26
CA GLY A 720 -13.61 21.76 2.63
C GLY A 720 -14.87 22.62 2.73
N HIS A 721 -15.49 22.98 1.61
CA HIS A 721 -16.75 23.74 1.57
C HIS A 721 -17.95 22.80 1.71
N HIS A 722 -18.04 22.10 2.83
CA HIS A 722 -19.06 21.07 3.06
C HIS A 722 -20.48 21.68 3.13
N ASP A 723 -20.60 22.90 3.66
CA ASP A 723 -21.88 23.62 3.70
C ASP A 723 -22.42 23.94 2.31
N GLU A 724 -21.53 24.29 1.37
CA GLU A 724 -21.88 24.54 -0.03
C GLU A 724 -22.35 23.25 -0.72
N ALA A 725 -21.58 22.17 -0.56
CA ALA A 725 -21.96 20.86 -1.10
C ALA A 725 -23.30 20.36 -0.53
N ALA A 726 -23.53 20.58 0.78
CA ALA A 726 -24.78 20.21 1.44
C ALA A 726 -25.96 21.08 1.00
N ALA A 727 -25.77 22.40 0.87
CA ALA A 727 -26.80 23.31 0.37
C ALA A 727 -27.22 22.95 -1.06
N GLU A 728 -26.25 22.64 -1.91
CA GLU A 728 -26.50 22.20 -3.28
C GLU A 728 -27.30 20.89 -3.31
N LEU A 729 -26.91 19.87 -2.54
CA LEU A 729 -27.67 18.61 -2.47
C LEU A 729 -29.10 18.81 -1.95
N ARG A 730 -29.33 19.70 -0.97
CA ARG A 730 -30.68 20.01 -0.48
C ARG A 730 -31.54 20.67 -1.56
N ALA A 731 -30.97 21.61 -2.33
CA ALA A 731 -31.68 22.23 -3.45
C ALA A 731 -32.02 21.20 -4.54
N LEU A 732 -31.13 20.25 -4.82
CA LEU A 732 -31.39 19.16 -5.77
C LEU A 732 -32.42 18.15 -5.25
N LYS A 733 -32.43 17.86 -3.94
CA LYS A 733 -33.48 17.03 -3.31
C LYS A 733 -34.84 17.70 -3.38
N GLU A 734 -34.91 19.00 -3.13
CA GLU A 734 -36.14 19.79 -3.30
C GLU A 734 -36.63 19.76 -4.76
N ALA A 735 -35.71 19.94 -5.71
CA ALA A 735 -35.99 19.86 -7.14
C ALA A 735 -36.49 18.47 -7.58
N ALA A 736 -35.96 17.40 -6.98
CA ALA A 736 -36.38 16.03 -7.25
C ALA A 736 -37.78 15.72 -6.68
N GLY A 737 -38.24 16.51 -5.68
CA GLY A 737 -39.56 16.37 -5.08
C GLY A 737 -39.80 14.99 -4.49
N ARG A 738 -40.77 14.24 -5.06
CA ARG A 738 -41.13 12.88 -4.63
C ARG A 738 -40.29 11.78 -5.28
N ALA A 739 -39.45 12.12 -6.26
CA ALA A 739 -38.58 11.15 -6.90
C ALA A 739 -37.54 10.62 -5.89
N HIS A 740 -37.20 9.34 -6.03
CA HIS A 740 -36.19 8.71 -5.18
C HIS A 740 -34.81 9.29 -5.49
N PHE A 741 -34.19 9.96 -4.52
CA PHE A 741 -33.01 10.79 -4.68
C PHE A 741 -31.74 10.02 -4.29
N LYS A 742 -30.92 9.70 -5.29
CA LYS A 742 -29.68 8.92 -5.18
C LYS A 742 -28.48 9.85 -5.35
N VAL A 743 -27.58 9.86 -4.36
CA VAL A 743 -26.36 10.72 -4.41
C VAL A 743 -25.13 9.87 -4.70
N ILE A 744 -24.49 10.14 -5.83
CA ILE A 744 -23.21 9.57 -6.26
C ILE A 744 -22.08 10.31 -5.55
N LEU A 745 -21.32 9.58 -4.74
CA LEU A 745 -20.19 10.13 -3.99
C LEU A 745 -18.90 10.20 -4.83
N GLU A 746 -18.79 9.31 -5.83
CA GLU A 746 -17.55 9.02 -6.56
C GLU A 746 -16.39 8.69 -5.61
N VAL A 747 -16.56 7.61 -4.86
CA VAL A 747 -15.68 7.20 -3.75
C VAL A 747 -14.21 7.04 -4.16
N CYS A 748 -13.93 6.74 -5.44
CA CYS A 748 -12.56 6.63 -5.94
C CYS A 748 -11.79 7.96 -5.92
N GLU A 749 -12.49 9.09 -5.96
CA GLU A 749 -11.89 10.43 -5.95
C GLU A 749 -11.90 11.07 -4.55
N LEU A 750 -12.59 10.48 -3.57
CA LEU A 750 -12.62 10.97 -2.19
C LEU A 750 -11.36 10.59 -1.40
N GLY A 751 -10.56 9.65 -1.91
CA GLY A 751 -9.20 9.36 -1.46
C GLY A 751 -9.05 8.63 -0.12
N THR A 752 -9.94 8.82 0.85
CA THR A 752 -9.82 8.22 2.19
C THR A 752 -11.14 7.65 2.73
N PRO A 753 -11.12 6.62 3.60
CA PRO A 753 -12.30 6.15 4.33
C PRO A 753 -13.01 7.26 5.13
N GLY A 754 -12.25 8.18 5.73
CA GLY A 754 -12.82 9.32 6.46
C GLY A 754 -13.65 10.23 5.56
N ALA A 755 -13.12 10.59 4.40
CA ALA A 755 -13.82 11.40 3.41
C ALA A 755 -15.06 10.68 2.84
N ILE A 756 -14.99 9.36 2.63
CA ILE A 756 -16.16 8.57 2.20
C ILE A 756 -17.25 8.59 3.28
N ALA A 757 -16.89 8.39 4.55
CA ALA A 757 -17.84 8.44 5.66
C ALA A 757 -18.45 9.84 5.83
N GLU A 758 -17.66 10.89 5.67
CA GLU A 758 -18.13 12.27 5.74
C GLU A 758 -19.04 12.64 4.57
N ALA A 759 -18.68 12.29 3.33
CA ALA A 759 -19.53 12.47 2.16
C ALA A 759 -20.85 11.68 2.29
N THR A 760 -20.78 10.47 2.87
CA THR A 760 -21.97 9.64 3.15
C THR A 760 -22.89 10.34 4.15
N ARG A 761 -22.36 10.83 5.28
CA ARG A 761 -23.15 11.60 6.27
C ARG A 761 -23.76 12.86 5.65
N LEU A 762 -22.96 13.62 4.90
CA LEU A 762 -23.42 14.84 4.24
C LEU A 762 -24.57 14.56 3.27
N ALA A 763 -24.48 13.49 2.46
CA ALA A 763 -25.55 13.09 1.55
C ALA A 763 -26.83 12.67 2.31
N VAL A 764 -26.68 11.90 3.39
CA VAL A 764 -27.80 11.49 4.26
C VAL A 764 -28.48 12.71 4.89
N ASP A 765 -27.69 13.63 5.46
CA ASP A 765 -28.19 14.86 6.09
C ASP A 765 -28.83 15.84 5.09
N ALA A 766 -28.48 15.72 3.80
CA ALA A 766 -29.10 16.46 2.71
C ALA A 766 -30.41 15.81 2.19
N GLY A 767 -30.80 14.65 2.73
CA GLY A 767 -32.04 13.95 2.38
C GLY A 767 -31.91 12.93 1.25
N ALA A 768 -30.72 12.34 1.07
CA ALA A 768 -30.55 11.22 0.16
C ALA A 768 -31.41 10.01 0.61
N ASP A 769 -32.21 9.47 -0.30
CA ASP A 769 -32.90 8.20 -0.09
C ASP A 769 -31.92 7.03 -0.25
N MET A 770 -30.83 7.24 -1.00
CA MET A 770 -29.77 6.26 -1.20
C MET A 770 -28.44 6.91 -1.59
N VAL A 771 -27.33 6.34 -1.10
CA VAL A 771 -25.97 6.74 -1.48
C VAL A 771 -25.38 5.76 -2.49
N LYS A 772 -24.72 6.28 -3.52
CA LYS A 772 -24.16 5.53 -4.64
C LYS A 772 -22.64 5.69 -4.70
N THR A 773 -21.93 4.58 -4.89
CA THR A 773 -20.46 4.56 -4.87
C THR A 773 -19.81 5.38 -5.99
N SER A 774 -20.18 5.17 -7.26
CA SER A 774 -19.51 5.81 -8.41
C SER A 774 -20.44 6.17 -9.56
N THR A 775 -19.97 7.03 -10.47
CA THR A 775 -20.62 7.33 -11.75
C THR A 775 -20.46 6.19 -12.77
N GLY A 776 -19.50 5.29 -12.56
CA GLY A 776 -19.06 4.31 -13.56
C GLY A 776 -18.17 4.88 -14.68
N LYS A 777 -17.86 6.19 -14.64
CA LYS A 777 -16.97 6.87 -15.60
C LYS A 777 -15.58 7.20 -15.01
N GLY A 778 -15.40 7.04 -13.70
CA GLY A 778 -14.13 7.22 -13.00
C GLY A 778 -13.12 6.07 -13.22
N ALA A 779 -11.89 6.25 -12.72
CA ALA A 779 -10.78 5.31 -12.92
C ALA A 779 -10.94 3.98 -12.13
N SER A 780 -11.69 4.01 -11.04
CA SER A 780 -12.13 2.83 -10.27
C SER A 780 -13.54 3.06 -9.73
N GLY A 781 -14.27 1.98 -9.40
CA GLY A 781 -15.68 2.03 -9.01
C GLY A 781 -15.93 1.67 -7.55
N ALA A 782 -16.84 0.73 -7.31
CA ALA A 782 -17.11 0.14 -6.01
C ALA A 782 -15.99 -0.84 -5.60
N SER A 783 -15.17 -0.43 -4.64
CA SER A 783 -14.30 -1.33 -3.87
C SER A 783 -15.03 -1.85 -2.62
N PRO A 784 -14.79 -3.10 -2.17
CA PRO A 784 -15.33 -3.62 -0.91
C PRO A 784 -15.12 -2.70 0.29
N GLU A 785 -13.95 -2.09 0.40
CA GLU A 785 -13.59 -1.19 1.50
C GLU A 785 -14.47 0.07 1.53
N ALA A 786 -14.65 0.71 0.37
CA ALA A 786 -15.53 1.88 0.25
C ALA A 786 -17.00 1.54 0.56
N VAL A 787 -17.50 0.40 0.08
CA VAL A 787 -18.87 -0.06 0.36
C VAL A 787 -19.04 -0.37 1.84
N GLN A 788 -18.06 -1.01 2.47
CA GLN A 788 -18.04 -1.28 3.90
C GLN A 788 -18.10 0.02 4.72
N VAL A 789 -17.32 1.04 4.34
CA VAL A 789 -17.33 2.35 5.02
C VAL A 789 -18.69 3.03 4.88
N MET A 790 -19.27 3.04 3.67
CA MET A 790 -20.61 3.57 3.44
C MET A 790 -21.65 2.83 4.29
N ALA A 791 -21.65 1.49 4.25
CA ALA A 791 -22.57 0.65 5.01
C ALA A 791 -22.43 0.84 6.52
N SER A 792 -21.21 0.90 7.06
CA SER A 792 -20.99 1.18 8.49
C SER A 792 -21.44 2.59 8.88
N THR A 793 -21.31 3.57 7.98
CA THR A 793 -21.79 4.94 8.23
C THR A 793 -23.32 4.99 8.26
N LEU A 794 -23.99 4.28 7.36
CA LEU A 794 -25.45 4.14 7.34
C LEU A 794 -25.96 3.39 8.58
N ALA A 795 -25.28 2.33 9.01
CA ALA A 795 -25.59 1.62 10.24
C ALA A 795 -25.48 2.54 11.46
N ALA A 796 -24.43 3.36 11.54
CA ALA A 796 -24.25 4.35 12.60
C ALA A 796 -25.34 5.43 12.60
N HIS A 797 -25.77 5.89 11.42
CA HIS A 797 -26.89 6.83 11.28
C HIS A 797 -28.20 6.23 11.85
N CYS A 798 -28.50 4.97 11.51
CA CYS A 798 -29.69 4.28 12.02
C CYS A 798 -29.60 4.05 13.53
N ALA A 799 -28.42 3.66 14.04
CA ALA A 799 -28.18 3.48 15.48
C ALA A 799 -28.34 4.80 16.27
N ALA A 800 -28.10 5.95 15.63
CA ALA A 800 -28.33 7.28 16.19
C ALA A 800 -29.80 7.75 16.13
N GLY A 801 -30.73 6.89 15.67
CA GLY A 801 -32.15 7.20 15.54
C GLY A 801 -32.56 7.77 14.18
N GLY A 802 -31.64 7.79 13.21
CA GLY A 802 -31.93 8.15 11.83
C GLY A 802 -32.76 7.09 11.10
N GLY A 803 -33.44 7.51 10.03
CA GLY A 803 -34.20 6.60 9.17
C GLY A 803 -33.30 5.74 8.27
N PRO A 804 -33.82 4.62 7.72
CA PRO A 804 -33.05 3.78 6.82
C PRO A 804 -32.78 4.51 5.49
N VAL A 805 -31.51 4.60 5.11
CA VAL A 805 -31.05 5.11 3.80
C VAL A 805 -30.42 3.96 3.01
N GLY A 806 -30.74 3.86 1.72
CA GLY A 806 -30.27 2.79 0.86
C GLY A 806 -28.81 2.93 0.43
N ILE A 807 -28.26 1.84 -0.11
CA ILE A 807 -26.93 1.79 -0.72
C ILE A 807 -27.00 1.26 -2.16
N LYS A 808 -26.37 1.97 -3.09
CA LYS A 808 -26.23 1.57 -4.49
C LYS A 808 -24.78 1.31 -4.83
N VAL A 809 -24.46 0.05 -5.09
CA VAL A 809 -23.11 -0.39 -5.46
C VAL A 809 -22.96 -0.31 -6.98
N ALA A 810 -22.21 0.69 -7.45
CA ALA A 810 -22.01 0.98 -8.87
C ALA A 810 -20.53 1.17 -9.22
N GLY A 811 -20.20 0.80 -10.47
CA GLY A 811 -18.85 0.83 -11.03
C GLY A 811 -18.04 -0.40 -10.65
N GLY A 812 -17.55 -1.14 -11.64
CA GLY A 812 -16.66 -2.30 -11.43
C GLY A 812 -17.33 -3.61 -10.99
N VAL A 813 -18.61 -3.60 -10.58
CA VAL A 813 -19.38 -4.83 -10.29
C VAL A 813 -19.79 -5.49 -11.61
N ARG A 814 -19.17 -6.62 -11.97
CA ARG A 814 -19.36 -7.24 -13.29
C ARG A 814 -19.85 -8.68 -13.23
N THR A 815 -19.64 -9.37 -12.12
CA THR A 815 -19.99 -10.79 -12.00
C THR A 815 -21.03 -11.04 -10.92
N ALA A 816 -21.77 -12.14 -11.06
CA ALA A 816 -22.69 -12.63 -10.04
C ALA A 816 -21.99 -12.82 -8.67
N ALA A 817 -20.73 -13.29 -8.67
CA ALA A 817 -19.95 -13.46 -7.45
C ALA A 817 -19.65 -12.12 -6.75
N ASP A 818 -19.31 -11.08 -7.52
CA ASP A 818 -19.08 -9.73 -6.96
C ASP A 818 -20.35 -9.22 -6.28
N ALA A 819 -21.50 -9.35 -6.95
CA ALA A 819 -22.78 -8.90 -6.42
C ALA A 819 -23.21 -9.66 -5.16
N ILE A 820 -23.01 -10.98 -5.11
CA ILE A 820 -23.27 -11.79 -3.91
C ILE A 820 -22.37 -11.36 -2.75
N GLY A 821 -21.08 -11.10 -2.99
CA GLY A 821 -20.19 -10.58 -1.94
C GLY A 821 -20.69 -9.28 -1.33
N TYR A 822 -21.27 -8.38 -2.13
CA TYR A 822 -21.91 -7.17 -1.64
C TYR A 822 -23.25 -7.42 -0.94
N VAL A 823 -24.05 -8.39 -1.40
CA VAL A 823 -25.26 -8.83 -0.68
C VAL A 823 -24.90 -9.31 0.72
N ASP A 824 -23.89 -10.17 0.84
CA ASP A 824 -23.44 -10.70 2.13
C ASP A 824 -22.85 -9.61 3.04
N MET A 825 -22.10 -8.66 2.47
CA MET A 825 -21.61 -7.50 3.20
C MET A 825 -22.76 -6.65 3.74
N VAL A 826 -23.73 -6.29 2.90
CA VAL A 826 -24.89 -5.50 3.31
C VAL A 826 -25.73 -6.25 4.34
N ARG A 827 -25.94 -7.57 4.13
CA ARG A 827 -26.60 -8.45 5.10
C ARG A 827 -25.90 -8.42 6.46
N SER A 828 -24.57 -8.48 6.47
CA SER A 828 -23.77 -8.52 7.69
C SER A 828 -23.72 -7.18 8.42
N VAL A 829 -23.73 -6.05 7.69
CA VAL A 829 -23.47 -4.72 8.26
C VAL A 829 -24.75 -3.94 8.53
N LEU A 830 -25.72 -4.03 7.62
CA LEU A 830 -26.98 -3.30 7.65
C LEU A 830 -28.19 -4.20 7.96
N GLY A 831 -28.03 -5.52 7.92
CA GLY A 831 -29.11 -6.47 8.21
C GLY A 831 -29.89 -6.90 6.96
N THR A 832 -30.69 -7.96 7.12
CA THR A 832 -31.49 -8.55 6.02
C THR A 832 -32.61 -7.63 5.54
N GLU A 833 -33.04 -6.68 6.37
CA GLU A 833 -34.05 -5.68 6.05
C GLU A 833 -33.56 -4.59 5.08
N TRP A 834 -32.25 -4.55 4.77
CA TRP A 834 -31.70 -3.76 3.66
C TRP A 834 -31.69 -4.51 2.32
N LEU A 835 -31.95 -5.82 2.32
CA LEU A 835 -31.95 -6.66 1.13
C LEU A 835 -33.27 -6.56 0.36
N THR A 836 -33.65 -5.33 0.03
CA THR A 836 -34.83 -5.01 -0.78
C THR A 836 -34.43 -4.10 -1.93
N PRO A 837 -35.20 -4.10 -3.04
CA PRO A 837 -34.94 -3.20 -4.15
C PRO A 837 -34.90 -1.72 -3.74
N ASP A 838 -35.65 -1.32 -2.70
CA ASP A 838 -35.67 0.07 -2.24
C ASP A 838 -34.42 0.49 -1.45
N ARG A 839 -33.63 -0.47 -0.95
CA ARG A 839 -32.52 -0.21 -0.01
C ARG A 839 -31.17 -0.75 -0.46
N LEU A 840 -31.16 -1.70 -1.39
CA LEU A 840 -29.97 -2.20 -2.06
C LEU A 840 -30.16 -2.10 -3.57
N ARG A 841 -29.23 -1.43 -4.25
CA ARG A 841 -29.19 -1.40 -5.72
C ARG A 841 -27.80 -1.72 -6.26
N PHE A 842 -27.76 -2.22 -7.49
CA PHE A 842 -26.52 -2.44 -8.26
C PHE A 842 -26.58 -1.66 -9.56
N GLY A 843 -25.52 -0.91 -9.92
CA GLY A 843 -25.44 -0.24 -11.22
C GLY A 843 -24.79 -1.15 -12.26
N ALA A 844 -25.47 -1.45 -13.37
CA ALA A 844 -25.02 -2.49 -14.30
C ALA A 844 -25.18 -2.17 -15.80
N SER A 845 -24.07 -2.22 -16.55
CA SER A 845 -24.08 -2.40 -18.01
C SER A 845 -23.79 -3.84 -18.45
N SER A 846 -23.11 -4.64 -17.61
CA SER A 846 -22.75 -6.04 -17.93
C SER A 846 -23.05 -7.06 -16.83
N LEU A 847 -23.39 -6.64 -15.60
CA LEU A 847 -23.66 -7.53 -14.46
C LEU A 847 -24.87 -8.43 -14.70
N LEU A 848 -25.95 -7.88 -15.29
CA LEU A 848 -27.21 -8.59 -15.47
C LEU A 848 -27.02 -9.90 -16.25
N ALA A 849 -26.22 -9.88 -17.33
CA ALA A 849 -25.93 -11.07 -18.11
C ALA A 849 -25.19 -12.15 -17.30
N SER A 850 -24.25 -11.74 -16.44
CA SER A 850 -23.54 -12.69 -15.55
C SER A 850 -24.46 -13.30 -14.50
N VAL A 851 -25.38 -12.52 -13.93
CA VAL A 851 -26.33 -13.00 -12.91
C VAL A 851 -27.36 -13.94 -13.53
N VAL A 852 -27.88 -13.61 -14.72
CA VAL A 852 -28.79 -14.49 -15.47
C VAL A 852 -28.10 -15.80 -15.84
N ALA A 853 -26.85 -15.76 -16.33
CA ALA A 853 -26.09 -16.97 -16.62
C ALA A 853 -25.85 -17.84 -15.36
N ALA A 854 -25.60 -17.20 -14.21
CA ALA A 854 -25.44 -17.91 -12.94
C ALA A 854 -26.76 -18.51 -12.43
N LEU A 855 -27.90 -17.84 -12.66
CA LEU A 855 -29.24 -18.36 -12.35
C LEU A 855 -29.59 -19.57 -13.21
N ALA A 856 -29.22 -19.58 -14.49
CA ALA A 856 -29.44 -20.73 -15.36
C ALA A 856 -28.60 -21.96 -14.98
N ALA A 857 -27.49 -21.74 -14.24
CA ALA A 857 -26.59 -22.78 -13.79
C ALA A 857 -26.88 -23.28 -12.35
N ALA A 858 -27.70 -22.56 -11.58
CA ALA A 858 -28.08 -22.85 -10.20
C ALA A 858 -29.46 -23.53 -10.14
#